data_AF-A0A7C1DU12-F1
#
_entry.id   AF-A0A7C1DU12-F1
#
_cell.length_a   1.000
_cell.length_b   1.000
_cell.length_c   1.000
_cell.angle_alpha   90.00
_cell.angle_beta   90.00
_cell.angle_gamma   90.00
#
_symmetry.space_group_name_H-M   'P 1'
#
loop_
_entity.id
_entity.type
_entity.pdbx_description
1 polymer ?
#
loop_
_entity_poly.entity_id
_entity_poly.type
_entity_poly.pdbx_seq_one_letter_code
_entity_poly.pdbx_strand_id
1 'polypeptide(L)'
;LMNLGLFDIKEIQVGSPLNKKISGGQRKRLNIALELIREPAVLFLDEPTSGLSSRDSENILDLLKELSFKGKLVFVVIHQPSSDIFKMFDRLLILDTGGYLIYNGNPVDSIMYFKSKMQHADWNESECPTCGNVNPEQVFNIVETSVLDEYGKITHARRKSPKEWSDLFREGYSESETEAAGKDDLPEISFKTPGRFKQFMVFLKRDILKKLSDTQYLVINFLEAPVLAFLLAYIVKYYNVSITNEYGYTLADNSNLPVYIFMSVIVAIFMGLTVSAEEIIKDRKILKREAFLNLSWSGYLLSKVAVQFMLSAIQALTFVIIGNAIMEIKGMYFEYWVVLFTAWASANMMGLLISDSFKTVVTIYILIPFLVIPQIILSGIIVKYEKLNPQISSPSRIPFYGEIITARWAYEGLATYQYINNKYEKNYYYWDKVQSNAGFNSNFLLKDLQNKLTAVINNREQTASSEKVAYNLLVLRNEIENEHRQRIIFKSYYPETPAYSMKYLDQLYPEIINEEILEYTGKYLSSLRDFYTETYKVAFNARNSITNSFDLEDLKELKRKHYNESLEEFVTNKNVFERITEYKGRLIQKIDPIFRDPAHKFIKAHFYAPQKMVFGIFIPTIWVNVMVIWLMTLVLYVLLYYRVLKRILDSFERWT
;
A
#
# COMPACT_ATOMS: atom_id res chain seq x y z
N LEU A 1 4.27 -29.32 -27.08
CA LEU A 1 5.73 -29.08 -26.89
C LEU A 1 6.58 -29.90 -27.85
N MET A 2 6.33 -31.20 -28.02
CA MET A 2 7.04 -32.05 -29.01
C MET A 2 6.96 -31.48 -30.43
N ASN A 3 5.75 -31.17 -30.93
CA ASN A 3 5.55 -30.61 -32.28
C ASN A 3 6.23 -29.24 -32.50
N LEU A 4 6.63 -28.54 -31.44
CA LEU A 4 7.30 -27.23 -31.51
C LEU A 4 8.82 -27.34 -31.29
N GLY A 5 9.36 -28.55 -31.11
CA GLY A 5 10.77 -28.73 -30.78
C GLY A 5 11.17 -28.02 -29.47
N LEU A 6 10.26 -28.01 -28.49
CA LEU A 6 10.46 -27.36 -27.18
C LEU A 6 10.52 -28.38 -26.02
N PHE A 7 10.42 -29.67 -26.30
CA PHE A 7 10.32 -30.71 -25.26
C PHE A 7 11.61 -30.82 -24.43
N ASP A 8 12.76 -30.79 -25.09
CA ASP A 8 14.07 -30.94 -24.43
C ASP A 8 14.42 -29.76 -23.51
N ILE A 9 13.77 -28.62 -23.72
CA ILE A 9 14.01 -27.37 -22.96
C ILE A 9 12.87 -27.02 -22.00
N LYS A 10 11.93 -27.93 -21.75
CA LYS A 10 10.70 -27.65 -20.97
C LYS A 10 10.95 -27.17 -19.54
N GLU A 11 12.06 -27.61 -18.92
CA GLU A 11 12.45 -27.22 -17.55
C GLU A 11 13.44 -26.04 -17.52
N ILE A 12 13.86 -25.54 -18.69
CA ILE A 12 14.83 -24.44 -18.78
C ILE A 12 14.08 -23.11 -18.61
N GLN A 13 14.60 -22.23 -17.76
CA GLN A 13 14.06 -20.87 -17.61
C GLN A 13 14.19 -20.09 -18.92
N VAL A 14 13.19 -19.28 -19.27
CA VAL A 14 13.19 -18.47 -20.51
C VAL A 14 14.22 -17.34 -20.48
N GLY A 15 14.50 -16.81 -19.28
CA GLY A 15 15.41 -15.68 -19.06
C GLY A 15 14.85 -14.33 -19.53
N SER A 16 15.59 -13.26 -19.25
CA SER A 16 15.25 -11.89 -19.67
C SER A 16 15.81 -11.60 -21.08
N PRO A 17 15.53 -10.44 -21.70
CA PRO A 17 16.20 -10.03 -22.93
C PRO A 17 17.72 -9.84 -22.77
N LEU A 18 18.18 -9.47 -21.57
CA LEU A 18 19.59 -9.27 -21.22
C LEU A 18 20.28 -10.58 -20.81
N ASN A 19 19.56 -11.45 -20.09
CA ASN A 19 20.04 -12.77 -19.67
C ASN A 19 19.25 -13.85 -20.41
N LYS A 20 19.60 -14.06 -21.69
CA LYS A 20 18.95 -15.05 -22.56
C LYS A 20 19.37 -16.47 -22.14
N LYS A 21 18.40 -17.29 -21.75
CA LYS A 21 18.61 -18.70 -21.38
C LYS A 21 18.15 -19.68 -22.47
N ILE A 22 17.18 -19.25 -23.30
CA ILE A 22 16.76 -19.94 -24.52
C ILE A 22 17.10 -19.10 -25.75
N SER A 23 17.27 -19.74 -26.91
CA SER A 23 17.56 -19.04 -28.16
C SER A 23 16.39 -18.15 -28.61
N GLY A 24 16.66 -17.18 -29.50
CA GLY A 24 15.62 -16.30 -30.05
C GLY A 24 14.51 -17.10 -30.74
N GLY A 25 14.87 -18.12 -31.52
CA GLY A 25 13.91 -18.97 -32.20
C GLY A 25 13.08 -19.86 -31.26
N GLN A 26 13.71 -20.43 -30.23
CA GLN A 26 13.00 -21.16 -29.19
C GLN A 26 11.99 -20.26 -28.47
N ARG A 27 12.35 -19.00 -28.18
CA ARG A 27 11.45 -18.03 -27.56
C ARG A 27 10.27 -17.70 -28.45
N LYS A 28 10.47 -17.57 -29.76
CA LYS A 28 9.39 -17.32 -30.73
C LYS A 28 8.44 -18.51 -30.81
N ARG A 29 8.96 -19.74 -30.90
CA ARG A 29 8.15 -20.97 -30.84
C ARG A 29 7.37 -21.10 -29.53
N LEU A 30 7.96 -20.73 -28.39
CA LEU A 30 7.27 -20.71 -27.11
C LEU A 30 6.12 -19.68 -27.10
N ASN A 31 6.33 -18.49 -27.69
CA ASN A 31 5.27 -17.49 -27.81
C ASN A 31 4.10 -17.99 -28.65
N ILE A 32 4.38 -18.68 -29.77
CA ILE A 32 3.36 -19.34 -30.60
C ILE A 32 2.65 -20.42 -29.78
N ALA A 33 3.40 -21.27 -29.06
CA ALA A 33 2.84 -22.30 -28.18
C ALA A 33 1.81 -21.74 -27.19
N LEU A 34 2.11 -20.60 -26.56
CA LEU A 34 1.23 -19.94 -25.59
C LEU A 34 -0.10 -19.48 -26.18
N GLU A 35 -0.13 -19.14 -27.47
CA GLU A 35 -1.38 -18.81 -28.17
C GLU A 35 -2.09 -20.08 -28.65
N LEU A 36 -1.36 -21.10 -29.10
CA LEU A 36 -1.91 -22.38 -29.57
C LEU A 36 -2.56 -23.22 -28.46
N ILE A 37 -2.11 -23.10 -27.21
CA ILE A 37 -2.73 -23.77 -26.05
C ILE A 37 -4.22 -23.40 -25.89
N ARG A 38 -4.66 -22.28 -26.48
CA ARG A 38 -6.05 -21.81 -26.44
C ARG A 38 -6.94 -22.46 -27.51
N GLU A 39 -6.36 -23.25 -28.41
CA GLU A 39 -7.05 -23.85 -29.56
C GLU A 39 -7.92 -22.86 -30.36
N PRO A 40 -7.40 -21.66 -30.69
CA PRO A 40 -8.21 -20.61 -31.30
C PRO A 40 -8.79 -21.07 -32.65
N ALA A 41 -10.04 -20.70 -32.93
CA ALA A 41 -10.69 -20.92 -34.21
C ALA A 41 -10.01 -20.14 -35.35
N VAL A 42 -9.63 -18.89 -35.06
CA VAL A 42 -8.95 -17.98 -35.98
C VAL A 42 -7.65 -17.53 -35.33
N LEU A 43 -6.54 -17.65 -36.04
CA LEU A 43 -5.21 -17.30 -35.57
C LEU A 43 -4.59 -16.26 -36.50
N PHE A 44 -4.16 -15.13 -35.93
CA PHE A 44 -3.43 -14.10 -36.65
C PHE A 44 -1.97 -14.13 -36.20
N LEU A 45 -1.04 -14.29 -37.15
CA LEU A 45 0.39 -14.25 -36.90
C LEU A 45 1.05 -13.15 -37.73
N ASP A 46 1.72 -12.26 -37.04
CA ASP A 46 2.53 -11.21 -37.64
C ASP A 46 4.00 -11.66 -37.67
N GLU A 47 4.54 -11.85 -38.87
CA GLU A 47 5.91 -12.30 -39.15
C GLU A 47 6.41 -13.48 -38.28
N PRO A 48 5.74 -14.65 -38.28
CA PRO A 48 6.12 -15.76 -37.42
C PRO A 48 7.51 -16.33 -37.73
N THR A 49 8.01 -16.14 -38.95
CA THR A 49 9.32 -16.64 -39.44
C THR A 49 10.48 -15.67 -39.22
N SER A 50 10.21 -14.40 -38.91
CA SER A 50 11.24 -13.38 -38.75
C SER A 50 12.18 -13.69 -37.58
N GLY A 51 13.49 -13.72 -37.87
CA GLY A 51 14.56 -14.03 -36.92
C GLY A 51 14.83 -15.53 -36.67
N LEU A 52 14.29 -16.41 -37.53
CA LEU A 52 14.50 -17.86 -37.48
C LEU A 52 15.44 -18.33 -38.59
N SER A 53 16.00 -19.54 -38.43
CA SER A 53 16.65 -20.25 -39.53
C SER A 53 15.62 -20.71 -40.57
N SER A 54 16.05 -21.01 -41.79
CA SER A 54 15.14 -21.49 -42.85
C SER A 54 14.39 -22.75 -42.43
N ARG A 55 15.10 -23.72 -41.84
CA ARG A 55 14.53 -24.98 -41.36
C ARG A 55 13.57 -24.79 -40.19
N ASP A 56 13.88 -23.87 -39.26
CA ASP A 56 12.96 -23.54 -38.16
C ASP A 56 11.69 -22.86 -38.65
N SER A 57 11.80 -22.04 -39.70
CA SER A 57 10.67 -21.36 -40.34
C SER A 57 9.73 -22.37 -41.00
N GLU A 58 10.29 -23.31 -41.76
CA GLU A 58 9.54 -24.40 -42.42
C GLU A 58 8.77 -25.24 -41.39
N ASN A 59 9.43 -25.71 -40.32
CA ASN A 59 8.78 -26.46 -39.24
C ASN A 59 7.59 -25.70 -38.59
N ILE A 60 7.69 -24.37 -38.45
CA ILE A 60 6.58 -23.57 -37.91
C ILE A 60 5.43 -23.50 -38.91
N LEU A 61 5.73 -23.30 -40.19
CA LEU A 61 4.72 -23.24 -41.24
C LEU A 61 4.02 -24.60 -41.42
N ASP A 62 4.75 -25.72 -41.29
CA ASP A 62 4.17 -27.06 -41.28
C ASP A 62 3.16 -27.22 -40.14
N LEU A 63 3.52 -26.77 -38.93
CA LEU A 63 2.60 -26.79 -37.80
C LEU A 63 1.36 -25.91 -38.05
N LEU A 64 1.52 -24.74 -38.64
CA LEU A 64 0.40 -23.86 -39.00
C LEU A 64 -0.48 -24.51 -40.07
N LYS A 65 0.11 -25.23 -41.02
CA LYS A 65 -0.59 -25.99 -42.05
C LYS A 65 -1.36 -27.18 -41.45
N GLU A 66 -0.78 -27.90 -40.50
CA GLU A 66 -1.50 -28.94 -39.75
C GLU A 66 -2.72 -28.38 -39.02
N LEU A 67 -2.63 -27.15 -38.48
CA LEU A 67 -3.76 -26.49 -37.85
C LEU A 67 -4.85 -26.12 -38.87
N SER A 68 -4.48 -25.69 -40.08
CA SER A 68 -5.46 -25.40 -41.13
C SER A 68 -6.20 -26.67 -41.57
N PHE A 69 -5.50 -27.80 -41.68
CA PHE A 69 -6.14 -29.10 -41.95
C PHE A 69 -7.09 -29.57 -40.83
N LYS A 70 -6.91 -29.08 -39.61
CA LYS A 70 -7.83 -29.31 -38.47
C LYS A 70 -9.03 -28.35 -38.45
N GLY A 71 -9.25 -27.60 -39.53
CA GLY A 71 -10.37 -26.66 -39.67
C GLY A 71 -10.16 -25.33 -38.94
N LYS A 72 -8.91 -24.96 -38.63
CA LYS A 72 -8.59 -23.64 -38.05
C LYS A 72 -8.27 -22.65 -39.16
N LEU A 73 -8.72 -21.40 -39.02
CA LEU A 73 -8.38 -20.34 -39.96
C LEU A 73 -7.10 -19.64 -39.52
N VAL A 74 -6.07 -19.63 -40.36
CA VAL A 74 -4.75 -19.06 -40.03
C VAL A 74 -4.42 -17.94 -41.01
N PHE A 75 -4.27 -16.73 -40.49
CA PHE A 75 -3.75 -15.58 -41.22
C PHE A 75 -2.30 -15.36 -40.84
N VAL A 76 -1.44 -15.27 -41.86
CA VAL A 76 -0.01 -15.01 -41.67
C VAL A 76 0.42 -13.85 -42.54
N VAL A 77 1.17 -12.92 -41.96
CA VAL A 77 1.91 -11.89 -42.69
C VAL A 77 3.39 -12.30 -42.70
N ILE A 78 4.01 -12.41 -43.88
CA ILE A 78 5.44 -12.73 -44.03
C ILE A 78 6.08 -11.72 -44.98
N HIS A 79 7.21 -11.14 -44.55
CA HIS A 79 7.94 -10.13 -45.32
C HIS A 79 8.64 -10.72 -46.57
N GLN A 80 9.24 -11.91 -46.49
CA GLN A 80 9.94 -12.59 -47.59
C GLN A 80 9.89 -14.12 -47.40
N PRO A 81 8.89 -14.83 -47.96
CA PRO A 81 8.84 -16.29 -47.87
C PRO A 81 9.87 -16.95 -48.79
N SER A 82 10.42 -18.10 -48.39
CA SER A 82 11.16 -18.98 -49.31
C SER A 82 10.22 -19.61 -50.34
N SER A 83 10.77 -20.17 -51.43
CA SER A 83 9.99 -20.91 -52.43
C SER A 83 9.09 -21.97 -51.79
N ASP A 84 9.65 -22.78 -50.87
CA ASP A 84 8.90 -23.86 -50.23
C ASP A 84 7.75 -23.33 -49.37
N ILE A 85 8.02 -22.32 -48.54
CA ILE A 85 6.98 -21.67 -47.71
C ILE A 85 5.90 -21.03 -48.58
N PHE A 86 6.29 -20.38 -49.69
CA PHE A 86 5.35 -19.74 -50.60
C PHE A 86 4.35 -20.74 -51.20
N LYS A 87 4.79 -21.96 -51.50
CA LYS A 87 3.93 -23.05 -52.01
C LYS A 87 3.00 -23.65 -50.96
N MET A 88 3.28 -23.47 -49.67
CA MET A 88 2.46 -24.05 -48.59
C MET A 88 1.14 -23.31 -48.36
N PHE A 89 1.04 -22.05 -48.79
CA PHE A 89 -0.16 -21.24 -48.55
C PHE A 89 -1.34 -21.70 -49.40
N ASP A 90 -2.51 -21.85 -48.77
CA ASP A 90 -3.76 -22.16 -49.47
C ASP A 90 -4.24 -20.98 -50.33
N ARG A 91 -4.01 -19.76 -49.83
CA ARG A 91 -4.49 -18.52 -50.44
C ARG A 91 -3.54 -17.37 -50.11
N LEU A 92 -3.20 -16.59 -51.13
CA LEU A 92 -2.36 -15.40 -51.05
C LEU A 92 -3.21 -14.15 -51.24
N LEU A 93 -3.12 -13.22 -50.29
CA LEU A 93 -3.70 -11.88 -50.38
C LEU A 93 -2.56 -10.86 -50.48
N ILE A 94 -2.59 -10.00 -51.48
CA ILE A 94 -1.59 -8.94 -51.67
C ILE A 94 -2.29 -7.58 -51.62
N LEU A 95 -1.80 -6.73 -50.72
CA LEU A 95 -2.23 -5.35 -50.56
C LEU A 95 -1.10 -4.42 -51.02
N ASP A 96 -1.41 -3.46 -51.88
CA ASP A 96 -0.50 -2.38 -52.25
C ASP A 96 -0.69 -1.14 -51.34
N THR A 97 0.27 -0.22 -51.41
CA THR A 97 0.29 1.09 -50.76
C THR A 97 -1.08 1.77 -50.78
N GLY A 98 -1.58 2.17 -49.62
CA GLY A 98 -2.94 2.69 -49.44
C GLY A 98 -4.00 1.63 -49.10
N GLY A 99 -3.61 0.36 -48.97
CA GLY A 99 -4.53 -0.73 -48.58
C GLY A 99 -5.36 -1.28 -49.74
N TYR A 100 -4.92 -1.06 -50.98
CA TYR A 100 -5.60 -1.56 -52.17
C TYR A 100 -5.35 -3.05 -52.35
N LEU A 101 -6.41 -3.86 -52.43
CA LEU A 101 -6.31 -5.28 -52.77
C LEU A 101 -5.98 -5.44 -54.25
N ILE A 102 -4.84 -6.03 -54.56
CA ILE A 102 -4.34 -6.21 -55.93
C ILE A 102 -4.28 -7.67 -56.38
N TYR A 103 -4.37 -8.61 -55.44
CA TYR A 103 -4.49 -10.04 -55.71
C TYR A 103 -5.10 -10.81 -54.54
N ASN A 104 -5.92 -11.81 -54.84
CA ASN A 104 -6.52 -12.72 -53.88
C ASN A 104 -6.79 -14.09 -54.53
N GLY A 105 -5.90 -15.06 -54.32
CA GLY A 105 -6.00 -16.36 -55.01
C GLY A 105 -4.87 -17.32 -54.65
N ASN A 106 -4.62 -18.32 -55.50
CA ASN A 106 -3.51 -19.26 -55.31
C ASN A 106 -2.15 -18.53 -55.37
N PRO A 107 -1.17 -18.84 -54.50
CA PRO A 107 0.13 -18.18 -54.53
C PRO A 107 0.91 -18.33 -55.85
N VAL A 108 0.94 -19.53 -56.44
CA VAL A 108 1.71 -19.81 -57.66
C VAL A 108 1.12 -19.08 -58.87
N ASP A 109 -0.22 -19.05 -58.96
CA ASP A 109 -0.94 -18.34 -60.03
C ASP A 109 -0.72 -16.82 -59.98
N SER A 110 -0.35 -16.27 -58.82
CA SER A 110 -0.10 -14.83 -58.67
C SER A 110 1.00 -14.35 -59.60
N ILE A 111 2.05 -15.16 -59.80
CA ILE A 111 3.18 -14.80 -60.66
C ILE A 111 2.73 -14.70 -62.11
N MET A 112 1.93 -15.66 -62.58
CA MET A 112 1.33 -15.62 -63.92
C MET A 112 0.40 -14.44 -64.09
N TYR A 113 -0.42 -14.14 -63.07
CA TYR A 113 -1.31 -12.98 -63.06
C TYR A 113 -0.53 -11.68 -63.26
N PHE A 114 0.48 -11.40 -62.43
CA PHE A 114 1.25 -10.15 -62.53
C PHE A 114 2.06 -10.07 -63.83
N LYS A 115 2.69 -11.18 -64.27
CA LYS A 115 3.41 -11.24 -65.55
C LYS A 115 2.49 -10.98 -66.75
N SER A 116 1.30 -11.57 -66.78
CA SER A 116 0.33 -11.40 -67.87
C SER A 116 -0.17 -9.95 -67.96
N LYS A 117 -0.50 -9.33 -66.83
CA LYS A 117 -0.96 -7.94 -66.76
C LYS A 117 0.13 -6.92 -67.10
N MET A 118 1.39 -7.32 -67.06
CA MET A 118 2.56 -6.53 -67.45
C MET A 118 3.18 -6.96 -68.79
N GLN A 119 2.54 -7.89 -69.51
CA GLN A 119 2.96 -8.40 -70.83
C GLN A 119 4.42 -8.88 -70.86
N HIS A 120 4.87 -9.58 -69.81
CA HIS A 120 6.18 -10.24 -69.83
C HIS A 120 6.19 -11.42 -70.82
N ALA A 121 7.34 -11.66 -71.47
CA ALA A 121 7.49 -12.71 -72.49
C ALA A 121 7.17 -14.11 -71.94
N ASP A 122 7.61 -14.43 -70.71
CA ASP A 122 7.45 -15.74 -70.07
C ASP A 122 6.30 -15.76 -69.06
N TRP A 123 5.13 -15.22 -69.45
CA TRP A 123 3.96 -15.12 -68.56
C TRP A 123 3.32 -16.46 -68.21
N ASN A 124 3.55 -17.49 -69.03
CA ASN A 124 3.05 -18.86 -68.81
C ASN A 124 3.87 -19.65 -67.79
N GLU A 125 5.06 -19.18 -67.39
CA GLU A 125 5.94 -19.88 -66.47
C GLU A 125 5.82 -19.30 -65.06
N SER A 126 5.32 -20.08 -64.11
CA SER A 126 5.19 -19.71 -62.69
C SER A 126 6.36 -20.20 -61.83
N GLU A 127 7.05 -21.26 -62.25
CA GLU A 127 8.16 -21.87 -61.55
C GLU A 127 9.32 -22.20 -62.51
N CYS A 128 10.53 -22.34 -61.97
CA CYS A 128 11.68 -22.72 -62.78
C CYS A 128 11.49 -24.14 -63.35
N PRO A 129 11.54 -24.34 -64.68
CA PRO A 129 11.32 -25.65 -65.29
C PRO A 129 12.34 -26.72 -64.87
N THR A 130 13.53 -26.31 -64.42
CA THR A 130 14.62 -27.24 -64.06
C THR A 130 14.56 -27.69 -62.60
N CYS A 131 14.21 -26.80 -61.67
CA CYS A 131 14.30 -27.09 -60.23
C CYS A 131 12.98 -26.88 -59.47
N GLY A 132 11.91 -26.46 -60.15
CA GLY A 132 10.62 -26.16 -59.52
C GLY A 132 10.67 -25.00 -58.52
N ASN A 133 11.75 -24.23 -58.46
CA ASN A 133 11.86 -23.11 -57.54
C ASN A 133 10.99 -21.94 -57.99
N VAL A 134 10.28 -21.33 -57.05
CA VAL A 134 9.47 -20.13 -57.25
C VAL A 134 10.19 -18.95 -56.59
N ASN A 135 10.20 -17.79 -57.23
CA ASN A 135 10.75 -16.57 -56.65
C ASN A 135 9.61 -15.59 -56.25
N PRO A 136 9.22 -15.55 -54.97
CA PRO A 136 8.15 -14.66 -54.51
C PRO A 136 8.47 -13.17 -54.69
N GLU A 137 9.75 -12.78 -54.69
CA GLU A 137 10.16 -11.38 -54.88
C GLU A 137 9.81 -10.86 -56.28
N GLN A 138 9.65 -11.75 -57.25
CA GLN A 138 9.25 -11.37 -58.60
C GLN A 138 7.91 -10.63 -58.62
N VAL A 139 6.97 -11.01 -57.74
CA VAL A 139 5.69 -10.31 -57.64
C VAL A 139 5.88 -8.85 -57.24
N PHE A 140 6.70 -8.60 -56.21
CA PHE A 140 7.00 -7.24 -55.75
C PHE A 140 7.76 -6.44 -56.81
N ASN A 141 8.77 -7.04 -57.46
CA ASN A 141 9.51 -6.39 -58.55
C ASN A 141 8.61 -5.96 -59.72
N ILE A 142 7.60 -6.78 -60.06
CA ILE A 142 6.63 -6.45 -61.11
C ILE A 142 5.70 -5.31 -60.67
N VAL A 143 5.18 -5.36 -59.45
CA VAL A 143 4.27 -4.32 -58.91
C VAL A 143 4.99 -2.98 -58.77
N GLU A 144 6.27 -2.99 -58.40
CA GLU A 144 7.09 -1.78 -58.19
C GLU A 144 7.82 -1.29 -59.44
N THR A 145 7.60 -1.92 -60.61
CA THR A 145 8.28 -1.53 -61.85
C THR A 145 8.03 -0.04 -62.16
N SER A 146 9.12 0.73 -62.26
CA SER A 146 9.12 2.16 -62.53
C SER A 146 8.95 2.49 -64.02
N VAL A 147 8.36 3.65 -64.31
CA VAL A 147 8.40 4.26 -65.64
C VAL A 147 9.84 4.70 -65.94
N LEU A 148 10.31 4.50 -67.18
CA LEU A 148 11.59 5.01 -67.65
C LEU A 148 11.38 6.40 -68.28
N ASP A 149 12.30 7.34 -68.04
CA ASP A 149 12.30 8.62 -68.73
C ASP A 149 12.81 8.48 -70.19
N GLU A 150 12.79 9.58 -70.94
CA GLU A 150 13.24 9.65 -72.34
C GLU A 150 14.72 9.27 -72.53
N TYR A 151 15.50 9.26 -71.45
CA TYR A 151 16.93 8.89 -71.43
C TYR A 151 17.16 7.49 -70.86
N GLY A 152 16.10 6.71 -70.60
CA GLY A 152 16.17 5.36 -70.07
C GLY A 152 16.50 5.27 -68.58
N LYS A 153 16.39 6.37 -67.82
CA LYS A 153 16.56 6.35 -66.36
C LYS A 153 15.27 6.01 -65.66
N ILE A 154 15.40 5.28 -64.55
CA ILE A 154 14.32 4.90 -63.66
C ILE A 154 13.73 6.16 -62.99
N THR A 155 12.44 6.41 -63.21
CA THR A 155 11.71 7.48 -62.51
C THR A 155 11.12 6.97 -61.19
N HIS A 156 10.69 7.90 -60.32
CA HIS A 156 9.98 7.55 -59.08
C HIS A 156 8.52 7.14 -59.30
N ALA A 157 7.96 7.32 -60.50
CA ALA A 157 6.60 6.95 -60.81
C ALA A 157 6.53 5.46 -61.19
N ARG A 158 5.64 4.71 -60.53
CA ARG A 158 5.34 3.32 -60.90
C ARG A 158 4.62 3.28 -62.24
N ARG A 159 4.87 2.22 -63.03
CA ARG A 159 4.24 2.01 -64.35
C ARG A 159 2.74 1.83 -64.26
N LYS A 160 2.25 1.19 -63.19
CA LYS A 160 0.84 1.14 -62.82
C LYS A 160 0.68 1.61 -61.39
N SER A 161 -0.33 2.43 -61.15
CA SER A 161 -0.65 2.92 -59.82
C SER A 161 -1.32 1.84 -58.96
N PRO A 162 -1.28 1.96 -57.62
CA PRO A 162 -1.96 1.02 -56.72
C PRO A 162 -3.46 0.86 -57.00
N LYS A 163 -4.12 1.96 -57.40
CA LYS A 163 -5.54 1.96 -57.76
C LYS A 163 -5.80 1.19 -59.04
N GLU A 164 -5.00 1.43 -60.08
CA GLU A 164 -5.11 0.69 -61.35
C GLU A 164 -4.91 -0.82 -61.17
N TRP A 165 -3.96 -1.23 -60.32
CA TRP A 165 -3.79 -2.65 -59.99
C TRP A 165 -5.03 -3.25 -59.33
N SER A 166 -5.68 -2.51 -58.43
CA SER A 166 -6.90 -2.95 -57.75
C SER A 166 -8.08 -3.04 -58.71
N ASP A 167 -8.23 -2.05 -59.60
CA ASP A 167 -9.28 -2.03 -60.61
C ASP A 167 -9.11 -3.21 -61.59
N LEU A 168 -7.88 -3.47 -62.06
CA LEU A 168 -7.55 -4.63 -62.91
C LEU A 168 -7.85 -5.97 -62.23
N PHE A 169 -7.65 -6.05 -60.92
CA PHE A 169 -7.97 -7.25 -60.15
C PHE A 169 -9.48 -7.44 -60.06
N ARG A 170 -10.23 -6.38 -59.71
CA ARG A 170 -11.70 -6.41 -59.60
C ARG A 170 -12.39 -6.76 -60.91
N GLU A 171 -11.88 -6.28 -62.05
CA GLU A 171 -12.43 -6.60 -63.38
C GLU A 171 -12.32 -8.10 -63.71
N GLY A 172 -11.28 -8.78 -63.23
CA GLY A 172 -11.05 -10.21 -63.46
C GLY A 172 -11.54 -11.13 -62.33
N TYR A 173 -11.89 -10.57 -61.17
CA TYR A 173 -12.26 -11.31 -59.98
C TYR A 173 -13.77 -11.27 -59.76
N SER A 174 -14.44 -12.35 -60.13
CA SER A 174 -15.83 -12.61 -59.74
C SER A 174 -15.82 -13.16 -58.31
N GLU A 175 -16.31 -12.40 -57.33
CA GLU A 175 -16.67 -12.99 -56.05
C GLU A 175 -17.72 -14.08 -56.32
N SER A 176 -17.38 -15.34 -56.06
CA SER A 176 -18.43 -16.33 -55.86
C SER A 176 -19.22 -15.83 -54.64
N GLU A 177 -20.49 -15.48 -54.81
CA GLU A 177 -21.40 -15.22 -53.71
C GLU A 177 -21.48 -16.49 -52.85
N THR A 178 -20.54 -16.67 -51.92
CA THR A 178 -20.73 -17.63 -50.83
C THR A 178 -21.80 -17.04 -49.94
N GLU A 179 -22.93 -17.75 -49.82
CA GLU A 179 -23.99 -17.43 -48.86
C GLU A 179 -23.35 -17.08 -47.51
N ALA A 180 -23.82 -15.98 -46.90
CA ALA A 180 -23.28 -15.54 -45.62
C ALA A 180 -23.45 -16.68 -44.61
N ALA A 181 -22.31 -17.25 -44.18
CA ALA A 181 -22.28 -18.36 -43.24
C ALA A 181 -23.15 -18.05 -42.02
N GLY A 182 -24.01 -19.01 -41.65
CA GLY A 182 -24.89 -18.90 -40.50
C GLY A 182 -24.10 -18.88 -39.19
N LYS A 183 -24.74 -18.46 -38.09
CA LYS A 183 -24.12 -18.48 -36.75
C LYS A 183 -23.64 -19.88 -36.33
N ASP A 184 -24.27 -20.93 -36.85
CA ASP A 184 -23.98 -22.33 -36.55
C ASP A 184 -22.78 -22.89 -37.34
N ASP A 185 -22.27 -22.17 -38.34
CA ASP A 185 -21.08 -22.55 -39.12
C ASP A 185 -19.76 -22.12 -38.45
N LEU A 186 -19.84 -21.40 -37.33
CA LEU A 186 -18.66 -20.95 -36.60
C LEU A 186 -18.06 -22.10 -35.78
N PRO A 187 -16.75 -22.39 -35.90
CA PRO A 187 -16.11 -23.45 -35.12
C PRO A 187 -16.23 -23.20 -33.61
N GLU A 188 -16.61 -24.24 -32.87
CA GLU A 188 -16.74 -24.16 -31.42
C GLU A 188 -15.40 -23.81 -30.75
N ILE A 189 -15.43 -22.81 -29.87
CA ILE A 189 -14.28 -22.44 -29.04
C ILE A 189 -14.31 -23.32 -27.78
N SER A 190 -13.46 -24.34 -27.73
CA SER A 190 -13.32 -25.28 -26.61
C SER A 190 -12.79 -24.64 -25.31
N PHE A 191 -12.20 -23.44 -25.41
CA PHE A 191 -11.54 -22.76 -24.30
C PHE A 191 -12.55 -22.19 -23.28
N LYS A 192 -12.49 -22.69 -22.04
CA LYS A 192 -13.24 -22.13 -20.89
C LYS A 192 -12.29 -21.55 -19.85
N THR A 193 -12.53 -20.30 -19.45
CA THR A 193 -11.76 -19.68 -18.37
C THR A 193 -12.08 -20.36 -17.03
N PRO A 194 -11.06 -20.66 -16.21
CA PRO A 194 -11.29 -21.30 -14.92
C PRO A 194 -11.97 -20.34 -13.93
N GLY A 195 -12.63 -20.87 -12.89
CA GLY A 195 -13.28 -20.05 -11.86
C GLY A 195 -12.31 -19.11 -11.13
N ARG A 196 -12.84 -18.03 -10.53
CA ARG A 196 -12.06 -16.94 -9.90
C ARG A 196 -11.05 -17.43 -8.85
N PHE A 197 -11.43 -18.42 -8.03
CA PHE A 197 -10.55 -18.97 -7.01
C PHE A 197 -9.36 -19.76 -7.60
N LYS A 198 -9.61 -20.56 -8.65
CA LYS A 198 -8.55 -21.28 -9.36
C LYS A 198 -7.60 -20.30 -10.06
N GLN A 199 -8.12 -19.22 -10.62
CA GLN A 199 -7.29 -18.13 -11.17
C GLN A 199 -6.41 -17.50 -10.10
N PHE A 200 -6.98 -17.15 -8.93
CA PHE A 200 -6.21 -16.63 -7.79
C PHE A 200 -5.07 -17.58 -7.39
N MET A 201 -5.33 -18.88 -7.25
CA MET A 201 -4.30 -19.87 -6.90
C MET A 201 -3.21 -19.99 -7.97
N VAL A 202 -3.56 -19.89 -9.24
CA VAL A 202 -2.59 -19.90 -10.35
C VAL A 202 -1.73 -18.64 -10.31
N PHE A 203 -2.31 -17.46 -10.12
CA PHE A 203 -1.54 -16.22 -10.00
C PHE A 203 -0.64 -16.22 -8.77
N LEU A 204 -1.14 -16.72 -7.63
CA LEU A 204 -0.37 -16.87 -6.40
C LEU A 204 0.84 -17.78 -6.62
N LYS A 205 0.62 -18.97 -7.20
CA LYS A 205 1.70 -19.91 -7.53
C LYS A 205 2.70 -19.29 -8.49
N ARG A 206 2.23 -18.61 -9.54
CA ARG A 206 3.08 -17.94 -10.53
C ARG A 206 3.98 -16.89 -9.87
N ASP A 207 3.41 -16.05 -9.01
CA ASP A 207 4.14 -14.97 -8.37
C ASP A 207 5.18 -15.48 -7.37
N ILE A 208 4.83 -16.50 -6.58
CA ILE A 208 5.78 -17.18 -5.67
C ILE A 208 6.93 -17.81 -6.46
N LEU A 209 6.63 -18.60 -7.50
CA LEU A 209 7.68 -19.26 -8.30
C LEU A 209 8.59 -18.26 -9.01
N LYS A 210 8.03 -17.15 -9.52
CA LYS A 210 8.81 -16.06 -10.12
C LYS A 210 9.79 -15.47 -9.10
N LYS A 211 9.35 -15.22 -7.87
CA LYS A 211 10.21 -14.68 -6.81
C LYS A 211 11.25 -15.69 -6.34
N LEU A 212 10.87 -16.96 -6.14
CA LEU A 212 11.79 -18.02 -5.76
C LEU A 212 12.90 -18.26 -6.79
N SER A 213 12.62 -17.98 -8.07
CA SER A 213 13.61 -18.08 -9.13
C SER A 213 14.64 -16.94 -9.16
N ASP A 214 14.36 -15.82 -8.49
CA ASP A 214 15.24 -14.65 -8.42
C ASP A 214 15.98 -14.64 -7.06
N THR A 215 17.12 -15.34 -7.03
CA THR A 215 17.91 -15.50 -5.80
C THR A 215 18.42 -14.17 -5.24
N GLN A 216 18.81 -13.23 -6.12
CA GLN A 216 19.27 -11.90 -5.69
C GLN A 216 18.14 -11.13 -5.01
N TYR A 217 16.95 -11.13 -5.61
CA TYR A 217 15.77 -10.51 -5.01
C TYR A 217 15.44 -11.12 -3.65
N LEU A 218 15.43 -12.46 -3.52
CA LEU A 218 15.13 -13.10 -2.24
C LEU A 218 16.15 -12.77 -1.16
N VAL A 219 17.44 -12.86 -1.48
CA VAL A 219 18.53 -12.59 -0.52
C VAL A 219 18.42 -11.17 0.00
N ILE A 220 18.21 -10.19 -0.88
CA ILE A 220 18.05 -8.79 -0.48
C ILE A 220 16.82 -8.64 0.42
N ASN A 221 15.64 -9.10 -0.01
CA ASN A 221 14.41 -8.91 0.78
C ASN A 221 14.44 -9.60 2.14
N PHE A 222 15.05 -10.78 2.25
CA PHE A 222 15.11 -11.50 3.52
C PHE A 222 16.22 -11.01 4.44
N LEU A 223 17.32 -10.46 3.93
CA LEU A 223 18.42 -9.93 4.75
C LEU A 223 18.23 -8.47 5.14
N GLU A 224 17.55 -7.66 4.32
CA GLU A 224 17.40 -6.23 4.55
C GLU A 224 16.78 -5.92 5.92
N ALA A 225 15.68 -6.58 6.28
CA ALA A 225 14.99 -6.36 7.56
C ALA A 225 15.86 -6.77 8.77
N PRO A 226 16.45 -7.98 8.82
CA PRO A 226 17.44 -8.37 9.83
C PRO A 226 18.61 -7.39 9.99
N VAL A 227 19.20 -6.96 8.88
CA VAL A 227 20.38 -6.09 8.89
C VAL A 227 20.01 -4.70 9.42
N LEU A 228 18.88 -4.14 8.99
CA LEU A 228 18.40 -2.85 9.50
C LEU A 228 17.99 -2.95 10.97
N ALA A 229 17.37 -4.04 11.40
CA ALA A 229 17.05 -4.27 12.80
C ALA A 229 18.32 -4.33 13.66
N PHE A 230 19.34 -5.06 13.19
CA PHE A 230 20.64 -5.13 13.85
C PHE A 230 21.29 -3.76 13.96
N LEU A 231 21.42 -3.03 12.84
CA LEU A 231 22.04 -1.71 12.82
C LEU A 231 21.30 -0.72 13.73
N LEU A 232 19.97 -0.66 13.62
CA LEU A 232 19.16 0.23 14.44
C LEU A 232 19.30 -0.09 15.92
N ALA A 233 19.07 -1.35 16.32
CA ALA A 233 19.10 -1.74 17.72
C ALA A 233 20.51 -1.61 18.32
N TYR A 234 21.55 -1.96 17.57
CA TYR A 234 22.93 -1.86 18.04
C TYR A 234 23.36 -0.40 18.26
N ILE A 235 23.05 0.50 17.33
CA ILE A 235 23.38 1.93 17.44
C ILE A 235 22.64 2.57 18.62
N VAL A 236 21.39 2.15 18.84
CA VAL A 236 20.48 2.80 19.78
C VAL A 236 20.56 2.19 21.19
N LYS A 237 21.25 1.05 21.37
CA LYS A 237 21.51 0.41 22.67
C LYS A 237 22.46 1.25 23.52
N TYR A 238 21.90 2.19 24.29
CA TYR A 238 22.65 3.08 25.16
C TYR A 238 22.68 2.58 26.62
N TYR A 239 23.83 2.76 27.27
CA TYR A 239 24.00 2.64 28.72
C TYR A 239 25.10 3.60 29.20
N ASN A 240 25.00 4.09 30.43
CA ASN A 240 25.99 4.98 31.00
C ASN A 240 27.26 4.19 31.40
N VAL A 241 28.45 4.64 30.98
CA VAL A 241 29.74 3.97 31.27
C VAL A 241 30.41 4.56 32.53
N SER A 242 29.65 5.28 33.36
CA SER A 242 30.16 5.84 34.61
C SER A 242 30.64 4.73 35.57
N ILE A 243 31.65 5.05 36.39
CA ILE A 243 32.23 4.15 37.42
C ILE A 243 31.16 3.62 38.40
N THR A 244 30.04 4.35 38.53
CA THR A 244 28.88 3.98 39.36
C THR A 244 27.95 2.95 38.73
N ASN A 245 28.14 2.58 37.45
CA ASN A 245 27.28 1.59 36.79
C ASN A 245 27.86 0.17 36.91
N GLU A 246 27.43 -0.56 37.94
CA GLU A 246 27.86 -1.94 38.21
C GLU A 246 27.17 -2.99 37.31
N TYR A 247 26.04 -2.65 36.67
CA TYR A 247 25.16 -3.62 36.00
C TYR A 247 25.22 -3.56 34.47
N GLY A 248 26.01 -2.65 33.90
CA GLY A 248 26.13 -2.48 32.45
C GLY A 248 24.83 -1.97 31.82
N TYR A 249 24.36 -2.65 30.78
CA TYR A 249 23.11 -2.27 30.10
C TYR A 249 21.87 -2.69 30.90
N THR A 250 20.95 -1.76 31.10
CA THR A 250 19.60 -2.03 31.60
C THR A 250 18.58 -1.43 30.66
N LEU A 251 17.39 -2.04 30.57
CA LEU A 251 16.30 -1.47 29.79
C LEU A 251 15.78 -0.18 30.44
N ALA A 252 15.81 -0.09 31.77
CA ALA A 252 15.36 1.08 32.53
C ALA A 252 16.09 2.37 32.13
N ASP A 253 17.41 2.29 32.02
CA ASP A 253 18.28 3.45 31.82
C ASP A 253 18.50 3.79 30.33
N ASN A 254 17.98 2.97 29.41
CA ASN A 254 18.14 3.21 27.98
C ASN A 254 17.27 4.39 27.51
N SER A 255 17.89 5.56 27.35
CA SER A 255 17.23 6.79 26.91
C SER A 255 16.63 6.72 25.50
N ASN A 256 17.03 5.75 24.68
CA ASN A 256 16.64 5.72 23.28
C ASN A 256 15.53 4.71 22.95
N LEU A 257 14.89 4.06 23.95
CA LEU A 257 13.78 3.15 23.67
C LEU A 257 12.62 3.82 22.90
N PRO A 258 12.16 5.06 23.23
CA PRO A 258 11.13 5.73 22.44
C PRO A 258 11.55 5.95 20.98
N VAL A 259 12.83 6.27 20.75
CA VAL A 259 13.39 6.44 19.40
C VAL A 259 13.42 5.12 18.65
N TYR A 260 13.83 4.03 19.31
CA TYR A 260 13.82 2.68 18.73
C TYR A 260 12.41 2.27 18.27
N ILE A 261 11.38 2.45 19.10
CA ILE A 261 9.99 2.11 18.74
C ILE A 261 9.55 2.92 17.53
N PHE A 262 9.85 4.22 17.52
CA PHE A 262 9.49 5.11 16.41
C PHE A 262 10.19 4.73 15.12
N MET A 263 11.51 4.58 15.15
CA MET A 263 12.31 4.21 13.98
C MET A 263 11.93 2.82 13.45
N SER A 264 11.58 1.87 14.31
CA SER A 264 11.08 0.55 13.89
C SER A 264 9.81 0.66 13.04
N VAL A 265 8.88 1.54 13.42
CA VAL A 265 7.65 1.82 12.66
C VAL A 265 7.98 2.50 11.32
N ILE A 266 8.90 3.47 11.31
CA ILE A 266 9.29 4.16 10.07
C ILE A 266 10.00 3.22 9.09
N VAL A 267 10.92 2.38 9.58
CA VAL A 267 11.58 1.36 8.76
C VAL A 267 10.55 0.40 8.18
N ALA A 268 9.55 -0.02 8.97
CA ALA A 268 8.47 -0.87 8.48
C ALA A 268 7.66 -0.24 7.34
N ILE A 269 7.33 1.05 7.46
CA ILE A 269 6.61 1.78 6.42
C ILE A 269 7.48 1.97 5.17
N PHE A 270 8.75 2.34 5.34
CA PHE A 270 9.68 2.54 4.23
C PHE A 270 9.88 1.25 3.44
N MET A 271 10.18 0.14 4.11
CA MET A 271 10.42 -1.15 3.46
C MET A 271 9.15 -1.71 2.80
N GLY A 272 7.97 -1.56 3.43
CA GLY A 272 6.71 -1.97 2.79
C GLY A 272 6.43 -1.20 1.51
N LEU A 273 6.74 0.09 1.48
CA LEU A 273 6.60 0.92 0.28
C LEU A 273 7.58 0.49 -0.81
N THR A 274 8.87 0.34 -0.50
CA THR A 274 9.92 0.06 -1.50
C THR A 274 9.75 -1.32 -2.15
N VAL A 275 9.44 -2.36 -1.37
CA VAL A 275 9.33 -3.74 -1.86
C VAL A 275 8.12 -3.92 -2.78
N SER A 276 7.00 -3.25 -2.48
CA SER A 276 5.74 -3.39 -3.22
C SER A 276 5.59 -2.41 -4.39
N ALA A 277 6.34 -1.30 -4.37
CA ALA A 277 6.32 -0.23 -5.38
C ALA A 277 6.56 -0.70 -6.83
N GLU A 278 7.30 -1.79 -7.04
CA GLU A 278 7.67 -2.24 -8.39
C GLU A 278 6.83 -3.43 -8.92
N GLU A 279 5.90 -3.95 -8.13
CA GLU A 279 5.26 -5.23 -8.42
C GLU A 279 4.35 -5.20 -9.65
N ILE A 280 3.43 -4.24 -9.73
CA ILE A 280 2.43 -4.17 -10.81
C ILE A 280 3.06 -3.60 -12.08
N ILE A 281 3.96 -2.62 -11.95
CA ILE A 281 4.63 -2.00 -13.09
C ILE A 281 5.50 -3.00 -13.87
N LYS A 282 6.21 -3.91 -13.18
CA LYS A 282 7.00 -4.99 -13.82
C LYS A 282 6.14 -5.96 -14.62
N ASP A 283 4.91 -6.22 -14.16
CA ASP A 283 4.00 -7.17 -14.80
C ASP A 283 3.15 -6.54 -15.93
N ARG A 284 3.24 -5.22 -16.14
CA ARG A 284 2.39 -4.49 -17.11
C ARG A 284 2.45 -5.07 -18.54
N LYS A 285 3.62 -5.50 -19.00
CA LYS A 285 3.77 -6.13 -20.34
C LYS A 285 3.02 -7.47 -20.42
N ILE A 286 3.07 -8.26 -19.35
CA ILE A 286 2.37 -9.54 -19.25
C ILE A 286 0.87 -9.30 -19.19
N LEU A 287 0.41 -8.37 -18.35
CA LEU A 287 -1.00 -8.00 -18.23
C LEU A 287 -1.59 -7.49 -19.54
N LYS A 288 -0.83 -6.72 -20.34
CA LYS A 288 -1.28 -6.25 -21.66
C LYS A 288 -1.46 -7.42 -22.63
N ARG A 289 -0.57 -8.42 -22.60
CA ARG A 289 -0.69 -9.64 -23.41
C ARG A 289 -1.86 -10.52 -22.96
N GLU A 290 -2.08 -10.64 -21.66
CA GLU A 290 -3.15 -11.46 -21.06
C GLU A 290 -4.52 -10.76 -21.09
N ALA A 291 -4.60 -9.49 -21.51
CA ALA A 291 -5.84 -8.72 -21.54
C ALA A 291 -6.94 -9.40 -22.39
N PHE A 292 -6.57 -10.05 -23.50
CA PHE A 292 -7.49 -10.78 -24.37
C PHE A 292 -8.15 -12.01 -23.71
N LEU A 293 -7.57 -12.52 -22.61
CA LEU A 293 -8.09 -13.68 -21.88
C LEU A 293 -9.23 -13.34 -20.91
N ASN A 294 -9.53 -12.05 -20.70
CA ASN A 294 -10.54 -11.59 -19.73
C ASN A 294 -10.38 -12.24 -18.34
N LEU A 295 -9.13 -12.33 -17.86
CA LEU A 295 -8.82 -12.90 -16.55
C LEU A 295 -9.31 -11.98 -15.42
N SER A 296 -9.54 -12.58 -14.25
CA SER A 296 -10.04 -11.87 -13.06
C SER A 296 -9.01 -10.88 -12.52
N TRP A 297 -9.33 -9.59 -12.63
CA TRP A 297 -8.55 -8.50 -12.02
C TRP A 297 -8.45 -8.65 -10.50
N SER A 298 -9.53 -9.05 -9.81
CA SER A 298 -9.49 -9.28 -8.36
C SER A 298 -8.61 -10.46 -7.99
N GLY A 299 -8.60 -11.53 -8.80
CA GLY A 299 -7.77 -12.70 -8.57
C GLY A 299 -6.27 -12.35 -8.64
N TYR A 300 -5.89 -11.55 -9.65
CA TYR A 300 -4.53 -11.04 -9.78
C TYR A 300 -4.14 -10.14 -8.60
N LEU A 301 -4.97 -9.13 -8.27
CA LEU A 301 -4.66 -8.21 -7.18
C LEU A 301 -4.56 -8.91 -5.83
N LEU A 302 -5.51 -9.80 -5.51
CA LEU A 302 -5.47 -10.55 -4.25
C LEU A 302 -4.23 -11.45 -4.18
N SER A 303 -3.80 -12.05 -5.29
CA SER A 303 -2.55 -12.84 -5.26
C SER A 303 -1.34 -11.97 -4.94
N LYS A 304 -1.26 -10.76 -5.50
CA LYS A 304 -0.16 -9.82 -5.22
C LYS A 304 -0.17 -9.39 -3.77
N VAL A 305 -1.34 -9.00 -3.25
CA VAL A 305 -1.50 -8.62 -1.84
C VAL A 305 -1.11 -9.77 -0.91
N ALA A 306 -1.56 -10.99 -1.20
CA ALA A 306 -1.24 -12.17 -0.39
C ALA A 306 0.26 -12.47 -0.33
N VAL A 307 0.97 -12.42 -1.46
CA VAL A 307 2.43 -12.62 -1.49
C VAL A 307 3.15 -11.53 -0.71
N GLN A 308 2.77 -10.26 -0.91
CA GLN A 308 3.41 -9.15 -0.21
C GLN A 308 3.17 -9.23 1.31
N PHE A 309 1.95 -9.56 1.75
CA PHE A 309 1.68 -9.73 3.18
C PHE A 309 2.43 -10.91 3.77
N MET A 310 2.58 -12.02 3.05
CA MET A 310 3.38 -13.16 3.50
C MET A 310 4.85 -12.78 3.67
N LEU A 311 5.45 -12.09 2.69
CA LEU A 311 6.83 -11.62 2.78
C LEU A 311 7.02 -10.65 3.96
N SER A 312 6.12 -9.69 4.10
CA SER A 312 6.19 -8.70 5.19
C SER A 312 5.93 -9.28 6.57
N ALA A 313 5.12 -10.33 6.69
CA ALA A 313 4.96 -11.05 7.95
C ALA A 313 6.29 -11.70 8.40
N ILE A 314 7.04 -12.28 7.46
CA ILE A 314 8.36 -12.88 7.71
C ILE A 314 9.38 -11.77 8.04
N GLN A 315 9.42 -10.69 7.25
CA GLN A 315 10.34 -9.56 7.48
C GLN A 315 10.08 -8.87 8.82
N ALA A 316 8.82 -8.62 9.19
CA ALA A 316 8.47 -8.05 10.49
C ALA A 316 8.87 -8.99 11.63
N LEU A 317 8.69 -10.31 11.46
CA LEU A 317 9.07 -11.28 12.49
C LEU A 317 10.57 -11.29 12.72
N THR A 318 11.37 -11.35 11.67
CA THR A 318 12.84 -11.36 11.78
C THR A 318 13.36 -10.03 12.33
N PHE A 319 12.76 -8.90 11.92
CA PHE A 319 13.07 -7.58 12.45
C PHE A 319 12.84 -7.52 13.96
N VAL A 320 11.68 -7.98 14.44
CA VAL A 320 11.34 -7.96 15.86
C VAL A 320 12.23 -8.90 16.66
N ILE A 321 12.49 -10.12 16.16
CA ILE A 321 13.35 -11.08 16.86
C ILE A 321 14.74 -10.48 17.09
N ILE A 322 15.35 -9.89 16.07
CA ILE A 322 16.71 -9.34 16.15
C ILE A 322 16.73 -8.04 16.97
N GLY A 323 15.85 -7.09 16.63
CA GLY A 323 15.83 -5.78 17.26
C GLY A 323 15.48 -5.86 18.75
N ASN A 324 14.43 -6.61 19.11
CA ASN A 324 14.01 -6.74 20.50
C ASN A 324 14.98 -7.61 21.33
N ALA A 325 15.67 -8.57 20.72
CA ALA A 325 16.71 -9.34 21.40
C ALA A 325 17.90 -8.45 21.78
N ILE A 326 18.37 -7.58 20.86
CA ILE A 326 19.48 -6.66 21.12
C ILE A 326 19.09 -5.62 22.18
N MET A 327 17.89 -5.07 22.08
CA MET A 327 17.34 -4.10 23.06
C MET A 327 16.93 -4.75 24.39
N GLU A 328 16.95 -6.08 24.49
CA GLU A 328 16.54 -6.88 25.66
C GLU A 328 15.09 -6.61 26.12
N ILE A 329 14.18 -6.36 25.17
CA ILE A 329 12.76 -6.19 25.45
C ILE A 329 12.14 -7.55 25.79
N LYS A 330 11.67 -7.71 27.03
CA LYS A 330 11.13 -8.98 27.54
C LYS A 330 9.61 -9.04 27.45
N GLY A 331 9.11 -10.04 26.73
CA GLY A 331 7.70 -10.47 26.81
C GLY A 331 6.70 -9.73 25.93
N MET A 332 7.14 -9.08 24.84
CA MET A 332 6.28 -8.29 23.93
C MET A 332 6.60 -8.51 22.44
N TYR A 333 7.15 -9.68 22.09
CA TYR A 333 7.54 -9.98 20.71
C TYR A 333 6.32 -10.06 19.78
N PHE A 334 5.22 -10.64 20.24
CA PHE A 334 4.02 -10.81 19.43
C PHE A 334 3.36 -9.45 19.12
N GLU A 335 3.28 -8.57 20.10
CA GLU A 335 2.62 -7.26 19.95
C GLU A 335 3.44 -6.32 19.07
N TYR A 336 4.77 -6.32 19.22
CA TYR A 336 5.67 -5.66 18.28
C TYR A 336 5.50 -6.22 16.86
N TRP A 337 5.45 -7.55 16.72
CA TRP A 337 5.26 -8.19 15.43
C TRP A 337 3.94 -7.80 14.78
N VAL A 338 2.81 -7.88 15.51
CA VAL A 338 1.49 -7.51 14.97
C VAL A 338 1.48 -6.05 14.52
N VAL A 339 1.95 -5.12 15.35
CA VAL A 339 1.91 -3.69 14.99
C VAL A 339 2.83 -3.40 13.80
N LEU A 340 4.07 -3.89 13.81
CA LEU A 340 4.99 -3.67 12.67
C LEU A 340 4.47 -4.33 11.39
N PHE A 341 3.93 -5.55 11.47
CA PHE A 341 3.29 -6.22 10.34
C PHE A 341 2.12 -5.39 9.79
N THR A 342 1.28 -4.82 10.66
CA THR A 342 0.14 -4.00 10.21
C THR A 342 0.59 -2.71 9.51
N ALA A 343 1.63 -2.04 10.03
CA ALA A 343 2.21 -0.87 9.39
C ALA A 343 2.81 -1.22 8.02
N TRP A 344 3.52 -2.36 7.94
CA TRP A 344 4.09 -2.88 6.71
C TRP A 344 3.03 -3.25 5.68
N ALA A 345 1.94 -3.89 6.10
CA ALA A 345 0.82 -4.25 5.24
C ALA A 345 0.12 -3.02 4.65
N SER A 346 -0.08 -1.98 5.46
CA SER A 346 -0.59 -0.69 5.00
C SER A 346 0.35 -0.04 3.97
N ALA A 347 1.65 -0.08 4.24
CA ALA A 347 2.67 0.45 3.33
C ALA A 347 2.76 -0.34 2.02
N ASN A 348 2.64 -1.67 2.07
CA ASN A 348 2.56 -2.53 0.88
C ASN A 348 1.39 -2.14 -0.01
N MET A 349 0.21 -1.89 0.58
CA MET A 349 -0.95 -1.49 -0.21
C MET A 349 -0.75 -0.12 -0.87
N MET A 350 -0.11 0.81 -0.15
CA MET A 350 0.25 2.11 -0.70
C MET A 350 1.27 1.99 -1.84
N GLY A 351 2.28 1.12 -1.71
CA GLY A 351 3.25 0.87 -2.77
C GLY A 351 2.64 0.18 -4.00
N LEU A 352 1.73 -0.79 -3.81
CA LEU A 352 0.96 -1.38 -4.92
C LEU A 352 0.09 -0.33 -5.66
N LEU A 353 -0.54 0.58 -4.92
CA LEU A 353 -1.33 1.68 -5.50
C LEU A 353 -0.47 2.58 -6.40
N ILE A 354 0.73 2.91 -5.96
CA ILE A 354 1.70 3.70 -6.72
C ILE A 354 2.23 2.90 -7.92
N SER A 355 2.47 1.61 -7.73
CA SER A 355 2.94 0.69 -8.78
C SER A 355 2.00 0.59 -9.98
N ASP A 356 0.68 0.53 -9.75
CA ASP A 356 -0.30 0.52 -10.85
C ASP A 356 -0.41 1.88 -11.56
N SER A 357 -0.34 2.96 -10.77
CA SER A 357 -0.70 4.31 -11.21
C SER A 357 0.36 4.99 -12.05
N PHE A 358 1.65 4.84 -11.72
CA PHE A 358 2.74 5.52 -12.42
C PHE A 358 3.26 4.75 -13.64
N LYS A 359 3.93 5.46 -14.56
CA LYS A 359 4.45 4.90 -15.82
C LYS A 359 5.88 4.40 -15.74
N THR A 360 6.71 4.95 -14.86
CA THR A 360 8.12 4.58 -14.72
C THR A 360 8.47 4.30 -13.27
N VAL A 361 9.46 3.43 -13.07
CA VAL A 361 10.00 3.09 -11.75
C VAL A 361 10.71 4.30 -11.12
N VAL A 362 11.39 5.13 -11.92
CA VAL A 362 12.10 6.33 -11.44
C VAL A 362 11.14 7.31 -10.75
N THR A 363 9.97 7.56 -11.34
CA THR A 363 8.95 8.44 -10.74
C THR A 363 8.49 7.91 -9.38
N ILE A 364 8.39 6.58 -9.24
CA ILE A 364 7.99 5.94 -7.99
C ILE A 364 9.04 6.20 -6.91
N TYR A 365 10.33 6.04 -7.22
CA TYR A 365 11.40 6.30 -6.25
C TYR A 365 11.49 7.75 -5.80
N ILE A 366 11.24 8.70 -6.70
CA ILE A 366 11.15 10.12 -6.34
C ILE A 366 10.00 10.37 -5.36
N LEU A 367 8.89 9.64 -5.49
CA LEU A 367 7.69 9.83 -4.65
C LEU A 367 7.85 9.25 -3.24
N ILE A 368 8.59 8.16 -3.05
CA ILE A 368 8.70 7.48 -1.74
C ILE A 368 9.09 8.43 -0.59
N PRO A 369 10.13 9.29 -0.71
CA PRO A 369 10.46 10.28 0.33
C PRO A 369 9.31 11.24 0.65
N PHE A 370 8.55 11.70 -0.36
CA PHE A 370 7.40 12.58 -0.15
C PHE A 370 6.25 11.90 0.61
N LEU A 371 6.21 10.57 0.64
CA LEU A 371 5.24 9.80 1.41
C LEU A 371 5.73 9.50 2.81
N VAL A 372 7.04 9.27 2.99
CA VAL A 372 7.64 8.92 4.29
C VAL A 372 7.88 10.16 5.17
N ILE A 373 8.32 11.28 4.60
CA ILE A 373 8.60 12.50 5.38
C ILE A 373 7.35 12.99 6.16
N PRO A 374 6.14 13.05 5.57
CA PRO A 374 4.93 13.36 6.33
C PRO A 374 4.63 12.36 7.43
N GLN A 375 4.93 11.07 7.24
CA GLN A 375 4.77 10.05 8.29
C GLN A 375 5.66 10.32 9.49
N ILE A 376 6.85 10.89 9.26
CA ILE A 376 7.79 11.26 10.31
C ILE A 376 7.30 12.52 11.06
N ILE A 377 7.05 13.61 10.32
CA ILE A 377 6.78 14.93 10.91
C ILE A 377 5.38 15.01 11.53
N LEU A 378 4.36 14.47 10.86
CA LEU A 378 2.96 14.59 11.28
C LEU A 378 2.53 13.48 12.26
N SER A 379 3.47 12.64 12.70
CA SER A 379 3.23 11.58 13.68
C SER A 379 2.91 12.07 15.09
N GLY A 380 3.27 13.32 15.43
CA GLY A 380 3.13 13.88 16.78
C GLY A 380 4.28 13.55 17.73
N ILE A 381 5.29 12.78 17.27
CA ILE A 381 6.37 12.23 18.11
C ILE A 381 7.58 13.18 18.12
N ILE A 382 8.08 13.55 16.93
CA ILE A 382 9.16 14.54 16.79
C ILE A 382 8.64 15.94 17.11
N VAL A 383 7.48 16.29 16.54
CA VAL A 383 6.84 17.58 16.76
C VAL A 383 5.48 17.34 17.40
N LYS A 384 5.35 17.71 18.68
CA LYS A 384 4.09 17.58 19.43
C LYS A 384 2.99 18.37 18.72
N TYR A 385 1.80 17.78 18.56
CA TYR A 385 0.67 18.39 17.84
C TYR A 385 0.30 19.79 18.34
N GLU A 386 0.46 20.04 19.63
CA GLU A 386 0.11 21.30 20.30
C GLU A 386 1.08 22.43 19.96
N LYS A 387 2.30 22.09 19.50
CA LYS A 387 3.33 23.04 19.06
C LYS A 387 3.33 23.26 17.54
N LEU A 388 2.40 22.63 16.82
CA LEU A 388 2.19 22.90 15.39
C LEU A 388 1.40 24.19 15.19
N ASN A 389 1.48 24.77 13.99
CA ASN A 389 0.81 26.03 13.63
C ASN A 389 -0.64 26.07 14.19
N PRO A 390 -0.97 27.02 15.09
CA PRO A 390 -2.27 27.11 15.75
C PRO A 390 -3.47 27.30 14.81
N GLN A 391 -3.25 27.71 13.56
CA GLN A 391 -4.32 27.80 12.56
C GLN A 391 -4.79 26.43 12.07
N ILE A 392 -3.93 25.41 12.14
CA ILE A 392 -4.18 24.04 11.64
C ILE A 392 -4.13 22.98 12.75
N SER A 393 -3.69 23.34 13.96
CA SER A 393 -3.56 22.44 15.11
C SER A 393 -4.49 22.88 16.24
N SER A 394 -4.70 22.00 17.22
CA SER A 394 -5.44 22.38 18.43
C SER A 394 -4.73 21.83 19.67
N PRO A 395 -4.74 22.55 20.80
CA PRO A 395 -4.15 22.06 22.05
C PRO A 395 -4.93 20.90 22.69
N SER A 396 -6.14 20.59 22.22
CA SER A 396 -7.05 19.61 22.85
C SER A 396 -7.20 18.30 22.08
N ARG A 397 -6.98 18.32 20.76
CA ARG A 397 -7.32 17.21 19.86
C ARG A 397 -6.24 17.01 18.82
N ILE A 398 -6.07 15.74 18.44
CA ILE A 398 -5.22 15.37 17.32
C ILE A 398 -5.84 15.96 16.04
N PRO A 399 -5.06 16.67 15.22
CA PRO A 399 -5.54 17.27 13.98
C PRO A 399 -5.91 16.19 12.94
N PHE A 400 -6.80 16.54 12.01
CA PHE A 400 -7.33 15.59 11.01
C PHE A 400 -6.23 14.93 10.17
N TYR A 401 -5.19 15.69 9.80
CA TYR A 401 -4.08 15.15 9.00
C TYR A 401 -3.29 14.10 9.78
N GLY A 402 -3.19 14.24 11.11
CA GLY A 402 -2.58 13.23 11.96
C GLY A 402 -3.35 11.90 11.91
N GLU A 403 -4.68 11.94 11.71
CA GLU A 403 -5.54 10.73 11.67
C GLU A 403 -5.26 9.84 10.46
N ILE A 404 -4.63 10.42 9.42
CA ILE A 404 -4.27 9.74 8.18
C ILE A 404 -2.84 9.15 8.27
N ILE A 405 -2.08 9.46 9.32
CA ILE A 405 -0.68 9.03 9.47
C ILE A 405 -0.62 7.65 10.14
N THR A 406 -0.29 6.62 9.36
CA THR A 406 -0.10 5.24 9.83
C THR A 406 0.96 5.15 10.93
N ALA A 407 2.07 5.88 10.80
CA ALA A 407 3.16 5.87 11.77
C ALA A 407 2.69 6.28 13.18
N ARG A 408 1.74 7.22 13.26
CA ARG A 408 1.19 7.69 14.53
C ARG A 408 0.43 6.58 15.25
N TRP A 409 -0.48 5.91 14.54
CA TRP A 409 -1.28 4.83 15.11
C TRP A 409 -0.39 3.67 15.60
N ALA A 410 0.58 3.26 14.77
CA ALA A 410 1.49 2.16 15.11
C ALA A 410 2.36 2.50 16.34
N TYR A 411 2.97 3.69 16.36
CA TYR A 411 3.81 4.11 17.47
C TYR A 411 3.02 4.28 18.77
N GLU A 412 1.89 4.98 18.75
CA GLU A 412 1.06 5.17 19.94
C GLU A 412 0.62 3.83 20.53
N GLY A 413 0.27 2.87 19.67
CA GLY A 413 -0.10 1.52 20.10
C GLY A 413 1.03 0.80 20.83
N LEU A 414 2.26 0.85 20.29
CA LEU A 414 3.42 0.21 20.92
C LEU A 414 3.89 0.93 22.17
N ALA A 415 3.98 2.27 22.15
CA ALA A 415 4.45 3.06 23.28
C ALA A 415 3.53 2.89 24.50
N THR A 416 2.21 2.97 24.29
CA THR A 416 1.22 2.78 25.37
C THR A 416 1.24 1.34 25.89
N TYR A 417 1.31 0.35 25.00
CA TYR A 417 1.35 -1.06 25.42
C TYR A 417 2.63 -1.42 26.17
N GLN A 418 3.79 -0.98 25.67
CA GLN A 418 5.11 -1.20 26.29
C GLN A 418 5.16 -0.59 27.69
N TYR A 419 4.57 0.60 27.88
CA TYR A 419 4.51 1.24 29.19
C TYR A 419 3.52 0.53 30.14
N ILE A 420 2.30 0.22 29.70
CA ILE A 420 1.25 -0.30 30.60
C ILE A 420 1.48 -1.77 30.97
N ASN A 421 1.86 -2.60 29.99
CA ASN A 421 1.80 -4.06 30.13
C ASN A 421 3.16 -4.72 30.42
N ASN A 422 4.20 -3.94 30.69
CA ASN A 422 5.46 -4.52 31.16
C ASN A 422 5.27 -5.12 32.57
N LYS A 423 6.09 -6.12 32.90
CA LYS A 423 5.94 -6.90 34.15
C LYS A 423 6.09 -6.08 35.43
N TYR A 424 6.75 -4.92 35.37
CA TYR A 424 6.90 -4.02 36.51
C TYR A 424 5.65 -3.14 36.66
N GLU A 425 5.35 -2.34 35.63
CA GLU A 425 4.30 -1.33 35.65
C GLU A 425 2.90 -1.94 35.76
N LYS A 426 2.67 -3.14 35.23
CA LYS A 426 1.38 -3.83 35.33
C LYS A 426 0.88 -3.99 36.78
N ASN A 427 1.79 -4.06 37.76
CA ASN A 427 1.43 -4.16 39.18
C ASN A 427 1.03 -2.79 39.77
N TYR A 428 1.54 -1.69 39.22
CA TYR A 428 1.37 -0.34 39.77
C TYR A 428 0.38 0.53 38.98
N TYR A 429 0.23 0.27 37.68
CA TYR A 429 -0.46 1.13 36.72
C TYR A 429 -1.85 1.57 37.17
N TYR A 430 -2.64 0.66 37.74
CA TYR A 430 -3.98 0.99 38.23
C TYR A 430 -3.94 2.06 39.32
N TRP A 431 -3.06 1.89 40.32
CA TRP A 431 -2.95 2.83 41.43
C TRP A 431 -2.22 4.11 41.03
N ASP A 432 -1.21 4.02 40.18
CA ASP A 432 -0.48 5.18 39.64
C ASP A 432 -1.44 6.06 38.80
N LYS A 433 -2.36 5.43 38.05
CA LYS A 433 -3.44 6.11 37.34
C LYS A 433 -4.40 6.83 38.28
N VAL A 434 -4.89 6.18 39.34
CA VAL A 434 -5.79 6.81 40.31
C VAL A 434 -5.09 7.95 41.04
N GLN A 435 -3.84 7.72 41.45
CA GLN A 435 -3.00 8.71 42.14
C GLN A 435 -2.73 9.94 41.25
N SER A 436 -2.34 9.75 39.99
CA SER A 436 -2.10 10.84 39.05
C SER A 436 -3.38 11.66 38.80
N ASN A 437 -4.51 11.01 38.51
CA ASN A 437 -5.77 11.72 38.26
C ASN A 437 -6.27 12.48 39.50
N ALA A 438 -6.23 11.86 40.68
CA ALA A 438 -6.63 12.50 41.92
C ALA A 438 -5.68 13.65 42.31
N GLY A 439 -4.38 13.45 42.12
CA GLY A 439 -3.36 14.47 42.33
C GLY A 439 -3.51 15.65 41.37
N PHE A 440 -3.87 15.40 40.11
CA PHE A 440 -4.15 16.45 39.13
C PHE A 440 -5.38 17.26 39.53
N ASN A 441 -6.48 16.58 39.84
CA ASN A 441 -7.74 17.23 40.17
C ASN A 441 -7.63 18.07 41.44
N SER A 442 -7.00 17.55 42.50
CA SER A 442 -6.84 18.28 43.77
C SER A 442 -5.86 19.45 43.67
N ASN A 443 -4.67 19.24 43.11
CA ASN A 443 -3.58 20.22 43.18
C ASN A 443 -3.58 21.26 42.06
N PHE A 444 -4.15 20.93 40.89
CA PHE A 444 -4.14 21.80 39.72
C PHE A 444 -5.56 22.25 39.34
N LEU A 445 -6.45 21.31 38.97
CA LEU A 445 -7.78 21.66 38.47
C LEU A 445 -8.59 22.45 39.51
N LEU A 446 -8.84 21.87 40.68
CA LEU A 446 -9.67 22.50 41.71
C LEU A 446 -9.01 23.76 42.29
N LYS A 447 -7.68 23.80 42.36
CA LYS A 447 -6.93 25.00 42.74
C LYS A 447 -7.15 26.13 41.73
N ASP A 448 -7.10 25.84 40.43
CA ASP A 448 -7.35 26.84 39.39
C ASP A 448 -8.82 27.31 39.38
N LEU A 449 -9.77 26.39 39.57
CA LEU A 449 -11.19 26.74 39.73
C LEU A 449 -11.44 27.59 40.98
N GLN A 450 -10.79 27.28 42.11
CA GLN A 450 -10.85 28.11 43.32
C GLN A 450 -10.28 29.51 43.07
N ASN A 451 -9.14 29.63 42.36
CA ASN A 451 -8.56 30.91 42.00
C ASN A 451 -9.50 31.73 41.09
N LYS A 452 -10.15 31.08 40.10
CA LYS A 452 -11.12 31.71 39.21
C LYS A 452 -12.37 32.15 39.98
N LEU A 453 -12.86 31.35 40.92
CA LEU A 453 -13.96 31.72 41.80
C LEU A 453 -13.61 32.93 42.67
N THR A 454 -12.45 32.95 43.30
CA THR A 454 -11.95 34.10 44.08
C THR A 454 -11.82 35.34 43.21
N ALA A 455 -11.34 35.20 41.96
CA ALA A 455 -11.30 36.30 41.01
C ALA A 455 -12.69 36.82 40.64
N VAL A 456 -13.71 35.96 40.55
CA VAL A 456 -15.10 36.37 40.34
C VAL A 456 -15.65 37.11 41.57
N ILE A 457 -15.38 36.61 42.78
CA ILE A 457 -15.80 37.23 44.05
C ILE A 457 -15.19 38.63 44.18
N ASN A 458 -13.88 38.77 43.95
CA ASN A 458 -13.15 40.03 44.14
C ASN A 458 -13.51 41.11 43.10
N ASN A 459 -13.88 40.73 41.88
CA ASN A 459 -14.20 41.67 40.79
C ASN A 459 -15.72 41.89 40.60
N ARG A 460 -16.53 41.50 41.58
CA ARG A 460 -18.00 41.57 41.50
C ARG A 460 -18.54 43.01 41.43
N GLU A 461 -17.91 43.94 42.12
CA GLU A 461 -18.35 45.34 42.20
C GLU A 461 -17.83 46.20 41.05
N GLN A 462 -16.68 45.84 40.46
CA GLN A 462 -16.11 46.51 39.29
C GLN A 462 -16.75 45.98 38.01
N THR A 463 -17.94 46.51 37.70
CA THR A 463 -18.68 46.29 36.46
C THR A 463 -19.09 44.83 36.26
N ALA A 464 -20.36 44.54 36.56
CA ALA A 464 -21.07 43.28 36.30
C ALA A 464 -21.13 42.84 34.80
N SER A 465 -20.25 43.36 33.95
CA SER A 465 -20.17 43.12 32.50
C SER A 465 -18.73 42.96 31.99
N SER A 466 -17.73 42.76 32.86
CA SER A 466 -16.37 42.44 32.38
C SER A 466 -16.37 41.07 31.69
N GLU A 467 -15.96 41.04 30.41
CA GLU A 467 -15.80 39.80 29.62
C GLU A 467 -15.02 38.72 30.39
N LYS A 468 -14.10 39.14 31.27
CA LYS A 468 -13.27 38.26 32.10
C LYS A 468 -14.06 37.52 33.18
N VAL A 469 -15.06 38.16 33.80
CA VAL A 469 -15.93 37.52 34.81
C VAL A 469 -16.85 36.52 34.13
N ALA A 470 -17.45 36.90 33.00
CA ALA A 470 -18.27 36.00 32.18
C ALA A 470 -17.47 34.78 31.69
N TYR A 471 -16.22 34.99 31.27
CA TYR A 471 -15.34 33.92 30.84
C TYR A 471 -14.95 32.98 31.99
N ASN A 472 -14.59 33.50 33.16
CA ASN A 472 -14.28 32.68 34.34
C ASN A 472 -15.49 31.84 34.81
N LEU A 473 -16.69 32.42 34.79
CA LEU A 473 -17.94 31.69 35.10
C LEU A 473 -18.21 30.59 34.06
N LEU A 474 -17.97 30.87 32.78
CA LEU A 474 -18.10 29.87 31.71
C LEU A 474 -17.14 28.69 31.92
N VAL A 475 -15.89 28.97 32.31
CA VAL A 475 -14.89 27.94 32.61
C VAL A 475 -15.30 27.13 33.84
N LEU A 476 -15.73 27.79 34.93
CA LEU A 476 -16.23 27.13 36.13
C LEU A 476 -17.37 26.16 35.81
N ARG A 477 -18.38 26.61 35.05
CA ARG A 477 -19.50 25.75 34.65
C ARG A 477 -19.06 24.56 33.82
N ASN A 478 -18.26 24.80 32.78
CA ASN A 478 -17.80 23.76 31.87
C ASN A 478 -16.97 22.69 32.59
N GLU A 479 -16.06 23.10 33.48
CA GLU A 479 -15.19 22.15 34.18
C GLU A 479 -15.90 21.44 35.32
N ILE A 480 -16.81 22.08 36.05
CA ILE A 480 -17.64 21.40 37.07
C ILE A 480 -18.54 20.35 36.40
N GLU A 481 -19.15 20.65 35.27
CA GLU A 481 -19.95 19.68 34.50
C GLU A 481 -19.08 18.52 34.00
N ASN A 482 -17.91 18.83 33.44
CA ASN A 482 -16.97 17.84 32.91
C ASN A 482 -16.42 16.92 34.02
N GLU A 483 -16.02 17.49 35.15
CA GLU A 483 -15.55 16.76 36.33
C GLU A 483 -16.64 15.82 36.85
N HIS A 484 -17.86 16.32 37.05
CA HIS A 484 -18.99 15.51 37.50
C HIS A 484 -19.26 14.33 36.55
N ARG A 485 -19.24 14.59 35.23
CA ARG A 485 -19.42 13.55 34.21
C ARG A 485 -18.30 12.50 34.26
N GLN A 486 -17.04 12.92 34.36
CA GLN A 486 -15.91 11.99 34.44
C GLN A 486 -15.96 11.17 35.72
N ARG A 487 -16.27 11.78 36.86
CA ARG A 487 -16.42 11.10 38.15
C ARG A 487 -17.49 10.00 38.10
N ILE A 488 -18.61 10.23 37.41
CA ILE A 488 -19.66 9.21 37.23
C ILE A 488 -19.20 8.09 36.29
N ILE A 489 -18.64 8.43 35.12
CA ILE A 489 -18.19 7.43 34.13
C ILE A 489 -17.13 6.51 34.74
N PHE A 490 -16.24 7.08 35.55
CA PHE A 490 -15.10 6.39 36.14
C PHE A 490 -15.28 6.05 37.62
N LYS A 491 -16.53 5.92 38.09
CA LYS A 491 -16.88 5.56 39.47
C LYS A 491 -16.14 4.33 39.98
N SER A 492 -15.85 3.37 39.10
CA SER A 492 -15.11 2.14 39.45
C SER A 492 -13.68 2.39 39.92
N TYR A 493 -13.07 3.53 39.57
CA TYR A 493 -11.70 3.87 39.95
C TYR A 493 -11.60 4.55 41.32
N TYR A 494 -12.71 5.06 41.85
CA TYR A 494 -12.68 5.87 43.08
C TYR A 494 -13.47 5.19 44.21
N PRO A 495 -12.82 4.87 45.34
CA PRO A 495 -13.53 4.38 46.52
C PRO A 495 -14.49 5.47 47.02
N GLU A 496 -15.74 5.09 47.30
CA GLU A 496 -16.79 5.99 47.85
C GLU A 496 -17.06 7.26 47.02
N THR A 497 -17.19 7.12 45.70
CA THR A 497 -17.44 8.26 44.80
C THR A 497 -18.73 9.04 45.18
N PRO A 498 -18.64 10.35 45.48
CA PRO A 498 -19.81 11.15 45.79
C PRO A 498 -20.72 11.32 44.57
N ALA A 499 -21.99 10.93 44.73
CA ALA A 499 -23.00 11.02 43.67
C ALA A 499 -23.64 12.42 43.55
N TYR A 500 -23.32 13.36 44.44
CA TYR A 500 -23.90 14.69 44.41
C TYR A 500 -23.39 15.49 43.19
N SER A 501 -24.29 16.22 42.55
CA SER A 501 -23.99 17.26 41.56
C SER A 501 -24.04 18.64 42.22
N MET A 502 -23.44 19.64 41.58
CA MET A 502 -23.54 21.02 42.07
C MET A 502 -24.97 21.55 41.88
N LYS A 503 -25.66 21.89 42.97
CA LYS A 503 -27.07 22.34 42.97
C LYS A 503 -27.32 23.57 42.08
N TYR A 504 -26.42 24.55 42.08
CA TYR A 504 -26.59 25.83 41.41
C TYR A 504 -25.78 25.95 40.09
N LEU A 505 -25.45 24.82 39.44
CA LEU A 505 -24.62 24.82 38.22
C LEU A 505 -25.24 25.66 37.08
N ASP A 506 -26.56 25.54 36.87
CA ASP A 506 -27.30 26.27 35.84
C ASP A 506 -27.51 27.76 36.17
N GLN A 507 -27.09 28.20 37.36
CA GLN A 507 -27.23 29.59 37.83
C GLN A 507 -25.89 30.35 37.84
N LEU A 508 -24.79 29.70 37.40
CA LEU A 508 -23.48 30.34 37.20
C LEU A 508 -23.43 31.19 35.92
N TYR A 509 -24.29 32.21 35.86
CA TYR A 509 -24.30 33.22 34.80
C TYR A 509 -24.10 34.61 35.39
N PRO A 510 -23.42 35.53 34.69
CA PRO A 510 -23.19 36.90 35.18
C PRO A 510 -24.46 37.61 35.67
N GLU A 511 -25.60 37.29 35.06
CA GLU A 511 -26.91 37.91 35.36
C GLU A 511 -27.60 37.34 36.62
N ILE A 512 -27.24 36.12 37.05
CA ILE A 512 -27.95 35.36 38.09
C ILE A 512 -27.12 35.21 39.37
N ILE A 513 -25.79 35.35 39.29
CA ILE A 513 -24.90 35.08 40.42
C ILE A 513 -25.22 35.93 41.67
N ASN A 514 -25.26 35.27 42.83
CA ASN A 514 -25.39 35.91 44.14
C ASN A 514 -24.33 35.34 45.12
N GLU A 515 -24.23 35.93 46.31
CA GLU A 515 -23.23 35.53 47.31
C GLU A 515 -23.44 34.11 47.81
N GLU A 516 -24.70 33.67 47.98
CA GLU A 516 -25.05 32.31 48.37
C GLU A 516 -24.55 31.27 47.35
N ILE A 517 -24.74 31.52 46.06
CA ILE A 517 -24.30 30.65 44.96
C ILE A 517 -22.78 30.56 44.95
N LEU A 518 -22.07 31.68 45.09
CA LEU A 518 -20.60 31.70 45.08
C LEU A 518 -20.02 31.00 46.32
N GLU A 519 -20.60 31.22 47.50
CA GLU A 519 -20.21 30.54 48.74
C GLU A 519 -20.46 29.03 48.65
N TYR A 520 -21.63 28.62 48.14
CA TYR A 520 -21.95 27.22 47.89
C TYR A 520 -20.97 26.59 46.89
N THR A 521 -20.64 27.30 45.81
CA THR A 521 -19.64 26.87 44.81
C THR A 521 -18.29 26.64 45.48
N GLY A 522 -17.85 27.57 46.34
CA GLY A 522 -16.60 27.45 47.09
C GLY A 522 -16.59 26.25 48.04
N LYS A 523 -17.69 26.01 48.77
CA LYS A 523 -17.87 24.83 49.62
C LYS A 523 -17.84 23.54 48.81
N TYR A 524 -18.57 23.49 47.69
CA TYR A 524 -18.57 22.34 46.76
C TYR A 524 -17.16 22.01 46.24
N LEU A 525 -16.43 23.02 45.73
CA LEU A 525 -15.06 22.82 45.25
C LEU A 525 -14.11 22.36 46.36
N SER A 526 -14.30 22.83 47.58
CA SER A 526 -13.50 22.42 48.74
C SER A 526 -13.79 20.97 49.13
N SER A 527 -15.06 20.57 49.21
CA SER A 527 -15.44 19.17 49.46
C SER A 527 -14.94 18.21 48.37
N LEU A 528 -14.95 18.63 47.10
CA LEU A 528 -14.34 17.86 46.01
C LEU A 528 -12.83 17.73 46.17
N ARG A 529 -12.16 18.80 46.61
CA ARG A 529 -10.72 18.78 46.84
C ARG A 529 -10.37 17.76 47.92
N ASP A 530 -11.11 17.77 49.03
CA ASP A 530 -10.91 16.83 50.13
C ASP A 530 -11.14 15.38 49.67
N PHE A 531 -12.19 15.13 48.87
CA PHE A 531 -12.43 13.82 48.25
C PHE A 531 -11.25 13.33 47.40
N TYR A 532 -10.71 14.19 46.52
CA TYR A 532 -9.55 13.81 45.70
C TYR A 532 -8.27 13.68 46.51
N THR A 533 -8.09 14.46 47.58
CA THR A 533 -6.95 14.32 48.49
C THR A 533 -6.99 13.00 49.26
N GLU A 534 -8.15 12.57 49.74
CA GLU A 534 -8.30 11.26 50.38
C GLU A 534 -8.12 10.12 49.37
N THR A 535 -8.70 10.25 48.17
CA THR A 535 -8.49 9.29 47.07
C THR A 535 -7.01 9.11 46.75
N TYR A 536 -6.25 10.22 46.68
CA TYR A 536 -4.81 10.20 46.46
C TYR A 536 -4.09 9.41 47.56
N LYS A 537 -4.42 9.64 48.84
CA LYS A 537 -3.82 8.93 49.98
C LYS A 537 -4.11 7.43 49.92
N VAL A 538 -5.35 7.05 49.62
CA VAL A 538 -5.73 5.63 49.48
C VAL A 538 -4.92 4.97 48.37
N ALA A 539 -4.82 5.59 47.20
CA ALA A 539 -4.04 5.06 46.08
C ALA A 539 -2.54 4.96 46.42
N PHE A 540 -1.98 5.99 47.06
CA PHE A 540 -0.59 5.99 47.52
C PHE A 540 -0.30 4.86 48.51
N ASN A 541 -1.18 4.64 49.49
CA ASN A 541 -1.05 3.57 50.47
C ASN A 541 -1.15 2.18 49.82
N ALA A 542 -2.11 1.99 48.89
CA ALA A 542 -2.26 0.75 48.15
C ALA A 542 -1.01 0.45 47.28
N ARG A 543 -0.48 1.48 46.60
CA ARG A 543 0.77 1.39 45.84
C ARG A 543 1.94 0.98 46.72
N ASN A 544 2.11 1.61 47.88
CA ASN A 544 3.18 1.28 48.82
C ASN A 544 3.01 -0.12 49.42
N SER A 545 1.78 -0.57 49.67
CA SER A 545 1.52 -1.94 50.11
C SER A 545 1.99 -2.97 49.08
N ILE A 546 1.81 -2.68 47.79
CA ILE A 546 2.33 -3.52 46.70
C ILE A 546 3.86 -3.48 46.72
N THR A 547 4.48 -2.31 46.82
CA THR A 547 5.94 -2.17 46.94
C THR A 547 6.51 -2.96 48.12
N ASN A 548 5.86 -2.91 49.28
CA ASN A 548 6.30 -3.61 50.50
C ASN A 548 6.08 -5.14 50.44
N SER A 549 5.30 -5.64 49.49
CA SER A 549 5.07 -7.08 49.29
C SER A 549 6.19 -7.78 48.52
N PHE A 550 7.03 -7.02 47.82
CA PHE A 550 8.18 -7.54 47.09
C PHE A 550 9.45 -7.40 47.93
N ASP A 551 10.40 -8.33 47.73
CA ASP A 551 11.76 -8.10 48.18
C ASP A 551 12.37 -6.90 47.43
N LEU A 552 13.17 -6.10 48.14
CA LEU A 552 13.71 -4.85 47.61
C LEU A 552 14.64 -5.09 46.41
N GLU A 553 15.41 -6.17 46.43
CA GLU A 553 16.38 -6.45 45.37
C GLU A 553 15.68 -7.03 44.14
N ASP A 554 14.73 -7.95 44.35
CA ASP A 554 13.85 -8.47 43.29
C ASP A 554 13.09 -7.34 42.58
N LEU A 555 12.59 -6.35 43.33
CA LEU A 555 11.85 -5.22 42.77
C LEU A 555 12.74 -4.32 41.89
N LYS A 556 13.98 -4.04 42.34
CA LYS A 556 14.95 -3.28 41.54
C LYS A 556 15.30 -4.02 40.26
N GLU A 557 15.52 -5.33 40.35
CA GLU A 557 15.81 -6.16 39.19
C GLU A 557 14.64 -6.19 38.20
N LEU A 558 13.41 -6.32 38.71
CA LEU A 558 12.19 -6.26 37.92
C LEU A 558 12.06 -4.91 37.19
N LYS A 559 12.32 -3.79 37.89
CA LYS A 559 12.34 -2.45 37.28
C LYS A 559 13.40 -2.35 36.19
N ARG A 560 14.65 -2.70 36.48
CA ARG A 560 15.79 -2.64 35.54
C ARG A 560 15.55 -3.42 34.25
N LYS A 561 14.89 -4.58 34.34
CA LYS A 561 14.66 -5.49 33.20
C LYS A 561 13.41 -5.18 32.37
N HIS A 562 12.42 -4.48 32.92
CA HIS A 562 11.10 -4.35 32.28
C HIS A 562 10.59 -2.91 32.14
N TYR A 563 11.10 -1.98 32.94
CA TYR A 563 10.71 -0.57 32.89
C TYR A 563 11.62 0.23 31.95
N ASN A 564 11.21 1.44 31.58
CA ASN A 564 12.04 2.40 30.85
C ASN A 564 11.67 3.84 31.24
N GLU A 565 12.63 4.59 31.76
CA GLU A 565 12.38 5.92 32.32
C GLU A 565 12.15 6.98 31.22
N SER A 566 12.82 6.84 30.08
CA SER A 566 12.59 7.74 28.95
C SER A 566 11.20 7.55 28.33
N LEU A 567 10.72 6.30 28.22
CA LEU A 567 9.37 6.01 27.75
C LEU A 567 8.31 6.61 28.68
N GLU A 568 8.48 6.46 30.00
CA GLU A 568 7.64 7.14 31.00
C GLU A 568 7.59 8.64 30.72
N GLU A 569 8.73 9.29 30.55
CA GLU A 569 8.81 10.74 30.30
C GLU A 569 8.01 11.17 29.06
N PHE A 570 8.09 10.39 27.98
CA PHE A 570 7.36 10.66 26.74
C PHE A 570 5.85 10.47 26.89
N VAL A 571 5.39 9.38 27.53
CA VAL A 571 3.96 9.08 27.68
C VAL A 571 3.29 9.85 28.82
N THR A 572 4.06 10.39 29.76
CA THR A 572 3.56 11.24 30.87
C THR A 572 3.74 12.72 30.61
N ASN A 573 4.48 13.13 29.57
CA ASN A 573 4.83 14.53 29.33
C ASN A 573 5.53 15.20 30.54
N LYS A 574 6.36 14.46 31.28
CA LYS A 574 6.98 14.92 32.55
C LYS A 574 7.75 16.24 32.43
N ASN A 575 8.35 16.51 31.28
CA ASN A 575 9.14 17.71 31.00
C ASN A 575 8.32 18.93 30.55
N VAL A 576 6.99 18.86 30.56
CA VAL A 576 6.14 20.02 30.20
C VAL A 576 5.93 20.93 31.42
N PHE A 577 6.37 22.19 31.30
CA PHE A 577 6.22 23.21 32.35
C PHE A 577 4.75 23.61 32.57
N GLU A 578 4.01 23.81 31.48
CA GLU A 578 2.58 24.16 31.54
C GLU A 578 1.72 22.90 31.78
N ARG A 579 1.26 22.71 33.01
CA ARG A 579 0.44 21.54 33.38
C ARG A 579 -1.01 21.65 32.92
N ILE A 580 -1.51 22.88 32.81
CA ILE A 580 -2.86 23.22 32.34
C ILE A 580 -2.74 24.31 31.28
N THR A 581 -3.44 24.13 30.16
CA THR A 581 -3.64 25.20 29.16
C THR A 581 -5.12 25.50 29.03
N GLU A 582 -5.47 26.77 29.07
CA GLU A 582 -6.84 27.22 28.90
C GLU A 582 -7.15 27.46 27.42
N TYR A 583 -8.21 26.82 26.89
CA TYR A 583 -8.58 26.93 25.48
C TYR A 583 -10.09 26.81 25.30
N LYS A 584 -10.70 27.83 24.66
CA LYS A 584 -12.15 27.91 24.40
C LYS A 584 -13.01 27.67 25.66
N GLY A 585 -12.62 28.28 26.78
CA GLY A 585 -13.35 28.18 28.04
C GLY A 585 -13.28 26.80 28.72
N ARG A 586 -12.20 26.06 28.47
CA ARG A 586 -11.90 24.76 29.10
C ARG A 586 -10.44 24.69 29.55
N LEU A 587 -10.20 23.93 30.60
CA LEU A 587 -8.88 23.62 31.14
C LEU A 587 -8.41 22.28 30.60
N ILE A 588 -7.33 22.30 29.81
CA ILE A 588 -6.77 21.09 29.19
C ILE A 588 -5.57 20.63 30.01
N GLN A 589 -5.68 19.43 30.59
CA GLN A 589 -4.57 18.72 31.21
C GLN A 589 -3.52 18.32 30.17
N LYS A 590 -2.25 18.69 30.43
CA LYS A 590 -1.09 18.39 29.57
C LYS A 590 -0.19 17.28 30.08
N ILE A 591 -0.17 17.10 31.40
CA ILE A 591 0.61 16.05 32.07
C ILE A 591 -0.17 14.75 32.12
N ASP A 592 0.57 13.65 32.22
CA ASP A 592 0.05 12.31 32.48
C ASP A 592 -1.04 11.83 31.49
N PRO A 593 -0.91 12.04 30.16
CA PRO A 593 -1.95 11.62 29.22
C PRO A 593 -2.18 10.10 29.23
N ILE A 594 -1.17 9.30 29.57
CA ILE A 594 -1.25 7.84 29.72
C ILE A 594 -2.18 7.37 30.85
N PHE A 595 -2.43 8.22 31.84
CA PHE A 595 -3.32 7.94 32.96
C PHE A 595 -4.74 8.51 32.74
N ARG A 596 -4.92 9.33 31.70
CA ARG A 596 -6.22 9.92 31.38
C ARG A 596 -6.99 9.06 30.39
N ASP A 597 -8.21 8.68 30.73
CA ASP A 597 -9.13 8.04 29.79
C ASP A 597 -9.86 9.06 28.91
N PRO A 598 -10.17 8.72 27.64
CA PRO A 598 -10.91 9.61 26.79
C PRO A 598 -12.39 9.67 27.18
N ALA A 599 -12.94 10.89 27.27
CA ALA A 599 -14.36 11.12 27.51
C ALA A 599 -15.24 11.00 26.25
N HIS A 600 -14.64 10.88 25.05
CA HIS A 600 -15.36 10.82 23.79
C HIS A 600 -15.92 9.42 23.52
N LYS A 601 -17.15 9.31 23.00
CA LYS A 601 -17.85 8.04 22.77
C LYS A 601 -17.32 7.16 21.62
N PHE A 602 -16.29 7.62 20.92
CA PHE A 602 -15.77 7.01 19.69
C PHE A 602 -14.23 7.01 19.71
N ILE A 603 -13.61 6.56 18.62
CA ILE A 603 -12.16 6.34 18.45
C ILE A 603 -11.30 7.58 18.76
N LYS A 604 -11.86 8.80 18.69
CA LYS A 604 -11.12 10.04 18.96
C LYS A 604 -10.66 10.12 20.41
N ALA A 605 -9.36 10.16 20.61
CA ALA A 605 -8.72 10.31 21.91
C ALA A 605 -7.53 11.29 21.83
N HIS A 606 -7.03 11.72 22.98
CA HIS A 606 -5.74 12.41 23.05
C HIS A 606 -4.59 11.44 22.79
N PHE A 607 -3.44 12.00 22.41
CA PHE A 607 -2.26 11.21 22.13
C PHE A 607 -1.75 10.52 23.40
N TYR A 608 -1.41 9.23 23.30
CA TYR A 608 -1.05 8.33 24.41
C TYR A 608 -2.19 7.95 25.34
N ALA A 609 -3.46 8.09 24.92
CA ALA A 609 -4.56 7.52 25.70
C ALA A 609 -4.34 6.00 25.91
N PRO A 610 -4.56 5.46 27.12
CA PRO A 610 -4.31 4.04 27.40
C PRO A 610 -5.33 3.10 26.75
N GLN A 611 -6.56 3.58 26.63
CA GLN A 611 -7.68 2.88 26.02
C GLN A 611 -8.54 3.87 25.22
N LYS A 612 -9.31 3.34 24.26
CA LYS A 612 -10.23 4.11 23.42
C LYS A 612 -11.64 3.53 23.54
N MET A 613 -12.64 4.40 23.57
CA MET A 613 -14.04 3.98 23.65
C MET A 613 -14.58 3.69 22.25
N VAL A 614 -14.99 2.45 22.02
CA VAL A 614 -15.56 1.99 20.75
C VAL A 614 -16.94 1.41 21.05
N PHE A 615 -17.99 2.07 20.57
CA PHE A 615 -19.40 1.70 20.82
C PHE A 615 -19.74 1.49 22.32
N GLY A 616 -19.15 2.31 23.20
CA GLY A 616 -19.39 2.25 24.64
C GLY A 616 -18.52 1.25 25.41
N ILE A 617 -17.65 0.49 24.74
CA ILE A 617 -16.71 -0.44 25.35
C ILE A 617 -15.31 0.17 25.29
N PHE A 618 -14.56 0.08 26.41
CA PHE A 618 -13.16 0.47 26.41
C PHE A 618 -12.29 -0.67 25.87
N ILE A 619 -11.52 -0.36 24.83
CA ILE A 619 -10.58 -1.29 24.20
C ILE A 619 -9.17 -0.71 24.33
N PRO A 620 -8.15 -1.51 24.66
CA PRO A 620 -6.76 -1.05 24.71
C PRO A 620 -6.33 -0.38 23.40
N THR A 621 -5.56 0.70 23.51
CA THR A 621 -5.18 1.53 22.37
C THR A 621 -4.46 0.76 21.25
N ILE A 622 -3.63 -0.23 21.58
CA ILE A 622 -2.94 -1.07 20.59
C ILE A 622 -3.90 -1.72 19.59
N TRP A 623 -5.00 -2.32 20.06
CA TRP A 623 -5.92 -3.08 19.22
C TRP A 623 -6.79 -2.17 18.36
N VAL A 624 -7.23 -1.04 18.93
CA VAL A 624 -7.96 -0.02 18.17
C VAL A 624 -7.06 0.55 17.08
N ASN A 625 -5.80 0.84 17.38
CA ASN A 625 -4.85 1.39 16.43
C ASN A 625 -4.56 0.39 15.29
N VAL A 626 -4.34 -0.88 15.61
CA VAL A 626 -4.21 -1.96 14.62
C VAL A 626 -5.45 -2.06 13.72
N MET A 627 -6.66 -2.00 14.30
CA MET A 627 -7.91 -2.03 13.53
C MET A 627 -8.03 -0.82 12.58
N VAL A 628 -7.66 0.38 13.04
CA VAL A 628 -7.69 1.59 12.20
C VAL A 628 -6.71 1.47 11.02
N ILE A 629 -5.50 0.97 11.26
CA ILE A 629 -4.52 0.75 10.17
C ILE A 629 -5.05 -0.27 9.15
N TRP A 630 -5.71 -1.34 9.59
CA TRP A 630 -6.36 -2.30 8.68
C TRP A 630 -7.51 -1.68 7.89
N LEU A 631 -8.31 -0.81 8.52
CA LEU A 631 -9.36 -0.06 7.81
C LEU A 631 -8.75 0.85 6.73
N MET A 632 -7.66 1.56 7.04
CA MET A 632 -6.92 2.36 6.05
C MET A 632 -6.36 1.48 4.92
N THR A 633 -5.85 0.31 5.25
CA THR A 633 -5.34 -0.67 4.28
C THR A 633 -6.46 -1.16 3.34
N LEU A 634 -7.66 -1.39 3.88
CA LEU A 634 -8.83 -1.74 3.07
C LEU A 634 -9.25 -0.61 2.13
N VAL A 635 -9.24 0.64 2.61
CA VAL A 635 -9.50 1.82 1.77
C VAL A 635 -8.49 1.91 0.63
N LEU A 636 -7.20 1.73 0.90
CA LEU A 636 -6.15 1.71 -0.13
C LEU A 636 -6.37 0.56 -1.13
N TYR A 637 -6.80 -0.61 -0.68
CA TYR A 637 -7.15 -1.73 -1.57
C TYR A 637 -8.33 -1.38 -2.49
N VAL A 638 -9.38 -0.75 -1.96
CA VAL A 638 -10.53 -0.30 -2.77
C VAL A 638 -10.09 0.72 -3.82
N LEU A 639 -9.23 1.68 -3.44
CA LEU A 639 -8.67 2.66 -4.38
C LEU A 639 -7.85 2.00 -5.50
N LEU A 640 -7.06 0.98 -5.16
CA LEU A 640 -6.29 0.18 -6.13
C LEU A 640 -7.21 -0.66 -7.03
N TYR A 641 -8.23 -1.29 -6.45
CA TYR A 641 -9.17 -2.14 -7.18
C TYR A 641 -9.88 -1.36 -8.29
N TYR A 642 -10.39 -0.17 -7.97
CA TYR A 642 -11.05 0.72 -8.93
C TYR A 642 -10.08 1.59 -9.75
N ARG A 643 -8.77 1.46 -9.51
CA ARG A 643 -7.69 2.24 -10.15
C ARG A 643 -7.95 3.74 -10.10
N VAL A 644 -8.41 4.25 -8.95
CA VAL A 644 -8.85 5.64 -8.78
C VAL A 644 -7.69 6.61 -9.04
N LEU A 645 -6.53 6.38 -8.42
CA LEU A 645 -5.35 7.23 -8.56
C LEU A 645 -4.87 7.29 -10.02
N LYS A 646 -4.80 6.13 -10.68
CA LYS A 646 -4.43 6.04 -12.10
C LYS A 646 -5.37 6.85 -13.00
N ARG A 647 -6.69 6.74 -12.81
CA ARG A 647 -7.67 7.50 -13.59
C ARG A 647 -7.53 9.00 -13.39
N ILE A 648 -7.23 9.44 -12.17
CA ILE A 648 -6.95 10.85 -11.86
C ILE A 648 -5.71 11.32 -12.63
N LEU A 649 -4.60 10.58 -12.57
CA LEU A 649 -3.38 10.94 -13.30
C LEU A 649 -3.58 10.96 -14.82
N ASP A 650 -4.23 9.95 -15.38
CA ASP A 650 -4.55 9.87 -16.81
C ASP A 650 -5.48 11.03 -17.25
N SER A 651 -6.30 11.58 -16.34
CA SER A 651 -7.15 12.75 -16.64
C SER A 651 -6.36 14.05 -16.72
N PHE A 652 -5.35 14.24 -15.86
CA PHE A 652 -4.45 15.39 -15.94
C PHE A 652 -3.65 15.41 -17.24
N GLU A 653 -3.17 14.25 -17.70
CA GLU A 653 -2.45 14.14 -18.97
C GLU A 653 -3.31 14.40 -20.20
N ARG A 654 -4.64 14.25 -20.12
CA ARG A 654 -5.55 14.59 -21.23
C ARG A 654 -5.86 16.08 -21.32
N TRP A 655 -5.61 16.83 -20.24
CA TRP A 655 -5.85 18.27 -20.14
C TRP A 655 -4.61 19.09 -20.54
N THR A 656 -3.42 18.51 -20.46
CA THR A 656 -2.15 19.04 -20.97
C THR A 656 -1.90 18.55 -22.38
#